data_AF-A0A3M4L4I9-F1
#
_entry.id   AF-A0A3M4L4I9-F1
#
_cell.length_a   1.000
_cell.length_b   1.000
_cell.length_c   1.000
_cell.angle_alpha   90.00
_cell.angle_beta   90.00
_cell.angle_gamma   90.00
#
_symmetry.space_group_name_H-M   'P 1'
#
loop_
_entity.id
_entity.type
_entity.pdbx_description
1 polymer ?
#
loop_
_entity_poly.entity_id
_entity_poly.type
_entity_poly.pdbx_seq_one_letter_code
_entity_poly.pdbx_strand_id
1 'polypeptide(L)'
;MIMSLEPRMLFDGAVAATVAEAAQPDSQPTPDASAKSAEQANSASNDHHAQAPASSDVAATPAALPGTTVVFVDSRVKDSASLLAGVAPGAQVVELDATKDGLQQIADYLGSHQGVSSVQIIAHGNSGDLWLGNSYVSADNIAQRSALLAEIGNDMNVGGDILIYACNTAEGDTGLSFVDSLATLTGRDVAASTNRTGVGGDWDLEIATGSIESVSALSQQSMDAYQWGLATFTVTSTSNTGAGSLREALTNAQNGDIVTFSSGMTVALQSQLVVSKNITLDGDLNNDGVADVTLDGQNRTSVIRVIRVNSGVTATLDGVIITRGVASTAGANSGSAISASDALGGGINNAGNLTLRNVTVTANAAAGGGGGGGVLSPTVGGGGGGGGGIGGQNGATGGSAGTYTPTAPSANTGGNGAGFNTVYMGGKGGTSAGGGAGGLGTSGYTNGGAGGTATSGGRTIGGGGGGSGYDASGGRGGSAVGGIYNASTGTLAIIGTSTISSNIGAGGGGGGGGTIGGNGGRGIGAIWNKGTLNITSGNNAALTGNVGGSGSGGQAISGGTNGTSPTAVNNILNDGGTLNTAYTSDTTAPTGTSIVIANTSLSSGGTSLVTFTFSEPVFGLEISEITVPNGTLSNLVTTNNITWTATLTASSNTSSNSNAISLPLSAVQDSAGNIGTGTVTSNSYAVSDTVPPTATVVVADTALAAGETSLVTFTFSEVVTGFDNTDISVANGTLTAVSSSDGGKTWTATLTPTANLTSTTNQISLNRAGVQDLSGNAGSGTATSNNYAIDTSRPTATIVLADNSLSIGETSQVTITFSEAVSGFTNADLTVVNGTLSTVTTSNNIVWTATFTPTNNITDSTNVITLDNTGVTDAAGNTGSGTTTSNNYAIDTQRPTASILVADASLTAGETSLVTITFSEAVSGFTNADLTVPNGTLSTVTSSDGGITWTATYTPNNNVNDTTNLISLNNAGVTDLAGNAGSGTSNSGNFTIDTVRPSATVVVADSTLSAGETSLVTITFSEAVTGFNNADLTIANGTLSAVSSSDGGITWTATLTPTANVTDTTNLITLNASGVANASGNAGTGTISSNNYAIDTQRPTASIVVADNALGIGETSLVTITFSEAVSGFTNADLSISNGTLSTVSSSDGGITWTATLTPTAGVNSNINSVNLSNGGVTIWRATPAAA
;
A
#
# COMPACT_ATOMS: atom_id res chain seq x y z
N MET A 1 36.39 24.39 1.81
CA MET A 1 35.70 24.89 0.61
C MET A 1 34.21 24.61 0.88
N ILE A 2 33.48 25.39 1.71
CA ILE A 2 32.94 26.76 1.49
C ILE A 2 32.31 26.80 0.09
N MET A 3 30.99 26.78 -0.14
CA MET A 3 29.83 27.50 0.42
C MET A 3 28.55 26.64 0.22
N SER A 4 27.33 26.84 0.77
CA SER A 4 26.71 27.55 1.91
C SER A 4 25.25 27.83 1.50
N LEU A 5 24.26 27.33 2.28
CA LEU A 5 22.94 27.92 2.67
C LEU A 5 21.98 28.41 1.55
N GLU A 6 20.64 28.33 1.53
CA GLU A 6 19.48 27.95 2.38
C GLU A 6 18.20 28.34 1.54
N PRO A 7 16.94 28.47 2.02
CA PRO A 7 16.04 27.51 2.68
C PRO A 7 14.57 27.53 2.11
N ARG A 8 13.78 26.55 2.60
CA ARG A 8 12.31 26.41 2.79
C ARG A 8 11.34 27.51 2.29
N MET A 9 10.21 27.07 1.73
CA MET A 9 8.89 27.65 2.02
C MET A 9 7.88 26.57 2.44
N LEU A 10 7.19 26.88 3.53
CA LEU A 10 6.13 26.20 4.27
C LEU A 10 4.99 27.23 4.39
N PHE A 11 3.74 26.81 4.15
CA PHE A 11 2.45 27.38 4.57
C PHE A 11 1.48 26.20 4.43
N ASP A 12 0.75 25.64 5.40
CA ASP A 12 0.00 26.05 6.61
C ASP A 12 -1.10 27.09 6.43
N GLY A 13 -2.29 26.74 6.95
CA GLY A 13 -3.54 27.50 6.95
C GLY A 13 -4.78 26.63 7.21
N ALA A 14 -4.89 26.06 8.42
CA ALA A 14 -6.04 25.33 8.96
C ALA A 14 -7.30 26.20 9.25
N VAL A 15 -8.43 25.54 9.57
CA VAL A 15 -9.35 25.76 10.74
C VAL A 15 -10.71 25.07 10.44
N ALA A 16 -11.00 23.93 11.08
CA ALA A 16 -12.02 23.66 12.15
C ALA A 16 -13.50 23.85 11.72
N ALA A 17 -14.51 23.05 12.12
CA ALA A 17 -14.74 22.26 13.32
C ALA A 17 -15.90 21.23 13.04
N THR A 18 -15.77 19.93 13.35
CA THR A 18 -16.26 19.15 14.53
C THR A 18 -17.77 18.76 14.59
N VAL A 19 -17.99 17.44 14.82
CA VAL A 19 -19.11 16.68 15.48
C VAL A 19 -20.55 16.77 14.92
N ALA A 20 -21.45 15.76 14.91
CA ALA A 20 -21.55 14.43 15.55
C ALA A 20 -22.70 13.58 14.92
N GLU A 21 -22.65 12.27 15.19
CA GLU A 21 -23.73 11.25 15.36
C GLU A 21 -24.83 10.93 14.30
N ALA A 22 -24.72 9.70 13.76
CA ALA A 22 -25.63 8.53 13.83
C ALA A 22 -27.17 8.59 13.58
N ALA A 23 -27.58 7.75 12.62
CA ALA A 23 -28.66 6.73 12.60
C ALA A 23 -30.17 7.10 12.73
N GLN A 24 -30.88 6.90 11.59
CA GLN A 24 -32.19 6.22 11.33
C GLN A 24 -33.36 6.27 12.35
N PRO A 25 -34.66 6.32 11.93
CA PRO A 25 -35.28 5.26 11.10
C PRO A 25 -36.49 5.61 10.18
N ASP A 26 -36.73 4.69 9.24
CA ASP A 26 -37.96 4.13 8.63
C ASP A 26 -39.31 4.86 8.45
N SER A 27 -39.90 4.48 7.30
CA SER A 27 -41.31 4.16 6.99
C SER A 27 -42.23 5.19 6.29
N GLN A 28 -42.38 4.98 4.97
CA GLN A 28 -43.62 4.85 4.15
C GLN A 28 -44.87 5.69 4.56
N PRO A 29 -45.62 6.29 3.59
CA PRO A 29 -46.37 5.48 2.61
C PRO A 29 -46.54 6.07 1.18
N THR A 30 -46.77 5.18 0.22
CA THR A 30 -47.47 5.42 -1.06
C THR A 30 -49.01 5.49 -0.85
N PRO A 31 -49.92 5.61 -1.86
CA PRO A 31 -49.81 5.96 -3.29
C PRO A 31 -50.87 7.02 -3.75
N ASP A 32 -50.79 7.45 -5.02
CA ASP A 32 -51.85 7.26 -6.05
C ASP A 32 -52.14 8.46 -6.98
N ALA A 33 -52.39 8.09 -8.25
CA ALA A 33 -53.17 8.72 -9.31
C ALA A 33 -52.66 9.99 -10.05
N SER A 34 -51.98 9.69 -11.16
CA SER A 34 -52.16 10.22 -12.53
C SER A 34 -53.13 11.40 -12.81
N ALA A 35 -52.62 12.44 -13.48
CA ALA A 35 -53.13 12.93 -14.78
C ALA A 35 -52.29 14.09 -15.37
N LYS A 36 -52.04 13.99 -16.68
CA LYS A 36 -51.39 14.92 -17.62
C LYS A 36 -51.97 16.35 -17.53
N SER A 37 -51.23 17.43 -17.82
CA SER A 37 -50.90 17.89 -19.18
C SER A 37 -49.98 19.13 -19.17
N ALA A 38 -48.99 19.10 -20.07
CA ALA A 38 -48.42 20.19 -20.89
C ALA A 38 -48.24 21.60 -20.30
N GLU A 39 -46.98 21.98 -20.06
CA GLU A 39 -46.28 23.12 -20.69
C GLU A 39 -44.91 23.28 -20.03
N GLN A 40 -43.83 23.00 -20.75
CA GLN A 40 -42.62 23.84 -20.79
C GLN A 40 -41.54 23.20 -21.66
N ALA A 41 -41.33 23.82 -22.81
CA ALA A 41 -40.03 23.85 -23.47
C ALA A 41 -39.04 24.62 -22.60
N ASN A 42 -37.77 24.29 -22.81
CA ASN A 42 -36.53 24.80 -22.19
C ASN A 42 -36.04 24.10 -20.92
N SER A 43 -34.80 23.61 -21.07
CA SER A 43 -33.83 23.17 -20.06
C SER A 43 -33.84 21.68 -19.72
N ALA A 44 -33.00 20.91 -20.43
CA ALA A 44 -31.80 20.28 -19.84
C ALA A 44 -31.24 19.22 -20.80
N SER A 45 -30.02 19.45 -21.28
CA SER A 45 -29.08 18.37 -21.60
C SER A 45 -28.83 17.62 -20.29
N ASN A 46 -29.54 16.51 -20.11
CA ASN A 46 -29.21 15.49 -19.14
C ASN A 46 -28.79 14.26 -19.95
N ASP A 47 -27.53 13.92 -19.77
CA ASP A 47 -26.82 12.77 -20.30
C ASP A 47 -27.68 11.48 -20.15
N HIS A 48 -28.32 11.03 -21.24
CA HIS A 48 -29.19 9.84 -21.28
C HIS A 48 -28.49 8.59 -21.82
N HIS A 49 -27.19 8.65 -22.15
CA HIS A 49 -26.47 7.54 -22.81
C HIS A 49 -25.46 6.79 -21.93
N ALA A 50 -25.53 6.95 -20.60
CA ALA A 50 -24.68 6.18 -19.69
C ALA A 50 -25.23 4.75 -19.48
N GLN A 51 -25.10 3.88 -20.48
CA GLN A 51 -25.25 2.43 -20.34
C GLN A 51 -24.09 1.68 -21.02
N ALA A 52 -23.78 0.50 -20.49
CA ALA A 52 -22.73 -0.38 -21.01
C ALA A 52 -23.08 -0.87 -22.44
N PRO A 53 -22.09 -1.02 -23.33
CA PRO A 53 -22.30 -1.46 -24.71
C PRO A 53 -23.07 -2.79 -24.77
N ALA A 54 -23.87 -2.97 -25.82
CA ALA A 54 -24.52 -4.25 -26.10
C ALA A 54 -23.45 -5.33 -26.29
N SER A 55 -23.34 -6.24 -25.31
CA SER A 55 -22.34 -7.31 -25.24
C SER A 55 -22.31 -8.16 -26.51
N SER A 56 -21.17 -8.17 -27.20
CA SER A 56 -20.85 -9.06 -28.34
C SER A 56 -20.44 -10.49 -27.94
N ASP A 57 -20.50 -10.84 -26.65
CA ASP A 57 -20.04 -12.14 -26.16
C ASP A 57 -21.13 -13.22 -26.21
N VAL A 58 -21.33 -13.87 -27.37
CA VAL A 58 -22.08 -15.12 -27.48
C VAL A 58 -21.39 -16.11 -28.41
N ALA A 59 -20.76 -17.14 -27.83
CA ALA A 59 -20.14 -18.29 -28.50
C ALA A 59 -21.14 -19.30 -29.13
N ALA A 60 -22.33 -18.85 -29.55
CA ALA A 60 -23.36 -19.69 -30.18
C ALA A 60 -23.98 -18.98 -31.38
N THR A 61 -24.36 -19.74 -32.41
CA THR A 61 -25.15 -19.25 -33.54
C THR A 61 -26.37 -18.50 -33.00
N PRO A 62 -26.55 -17.20 -33.31
CA PRO A 62 -27.71 -16.46 -32.82
C PRO A 62 -28.98 -17.16 -33.31
N ALA A 63 -29.89 -17.52 -32.39
CA ALA A 63 -31.18 -18.11 -32.75
C ALA A 63 -32.23 -17.01 -32.62
N ALA A 64 -32.70 -16.48 -33.74
CA ALA A 64 -33.83 -15.56 -33.75
C ALA A 64 -35.13 -16.36 -33.57
N LEU A 65 -36.09 -15.81 -32.82
CA LEU A 65 -37.45 -16.33 -32.82
C LEU A 65 -38.04 -16.15 -34.23
N PRO A 66 -38.49 -17.22 -34.91
CA PRO A 66 -38.97 -17.11 -36.28
C PRO A 66 -40.10 -16.08 -36.42
N GLY A 67 -39.88 -15.06 -37.25
CA GLY A 67 -40.87 -14.01 -37.53
C GLY A 67 -40.88 -12.80 -36.58
N THR A 68 -39.97 -12.71 -35.60
CA THR A 68 -39.88 -11.54 -34.70
C THR A 68 -38.67 -10.63 -34.99
N THR A 69 -37.73 -11.06 -35.84
CA THR A 69 -36.54 -10.29 -36.23
C THR A 69 -36.48 -10.14 -37.74
N VAL A 70 -36.30 -8.91 -38.22
CA VAL A 70 -36.16 -8.57 -39.64
C VAL A 70 -34.86 -7.80 -39.86
N VAL A 71 -34.06 -8.24 -40.82
CA VAL A 71 -32.82 -7.60 -41.27
C VAL A 71 -33.09 -6.93 -42.61
N PHE A 72 -33.12 -5.61 -42.62
CA PHE A 72 -33.11 -4.82 -43.83
C PHE A 72 -31.66 -4.52 -44.24
N VAL A 73 -31.34 -4.74 -45.51
CA VAL A 73 -30.02 -4.42 -46.05
C VAL A 73 -30.17 -3.56 -47.29
N ASP A 74 -29.50 -2.42 -47.31
CA ASP A 74 -29.49 -1.56 -48.50
C ASP A 74 -28.68 -2.22 -49.62
N SER A 75 -29.21 -2.26 -50.85
CA SER A 75 -28.53 -2.94 -51.98
C SER A 75 -27.19 -2.29 -52.38
N ARG A 76 -26.86 -1.10 -51.87
CA ARG A 76 -25.55 -0.46 -52.05
C ARG A 76 -24.50 -0.96 -51.06
N VAL A 77 -24.92 -1.67 -50.00
CA VAL A 77 -24.02 -2.34 -49.06
C VAL A 77 -23.21 -3.37 -49.83
N LYS A 78 -21.93 -3.07 -49.98
CA LYS A 78 -21.01 -3.85 -50.79
C LYS A 78 -20.81 -5.24 -50.21
N ASP A 79 -21.01 -6.28 -51.02
CA ASP A 79 -20.93 -7.67 -50.57
C ASP A 79 -21.87 -7.99 -49.40
N SER A 80 -23.07 -7.37 -49.39
CA SER A 80 -24.13 -7.69 -48.43
C SER A 80 -24.41 -9.19 -48.34
N ALA A 81 -24.26 -9.94 -49.44
CA ALA A 81 -24.43 -11.40 -49.47
C ALA A 81 -23.54 -12.15 -48.45
N SER A 82 -22.32 -11.69 -48.19
CA SER A 82 -21.43 -12.34 -47.20
C SER A 82 -21.87 -12.07 -45.76
N LEU A 83 -22.43 -10.89 -45.47
CA LEU A 83 -23.08 -10.59 -44.20
C LEU A 83 -24.34 -11.44 -44.01
N LEU A 84 -25.18 -11.50 -45.04
CA LEU A 84 -26.46 -12.19 -44.99
C LEU A 84 -26.31 -13.72 -44.88
N ALA A 85 -25.17 -14.28 -45.29
CA ALA A 85 -24.86 -15.70 -45.12
C ALA A 85 -24.77 -16.13 -43.65
N GLY A 86 -24.48 -15.19 -42.74
CA GLY A 86 -24.44 -15.43 -41.30
C GLY A 86 -25.69 -14.98 -40.55
N VAL A 87 -26.79 -14.66 -41.25
CA VAL A 87 -28.03 -14.26 -40.59
C VAL A 87 -28.62 -15.43 -39.78
N ALA A 88 -29.00 -15.13 -38.54
CA ALA A 88 -29.60 -16.03 -37.58
C ALA A 88 -30.74 -16.86 -38.19
N PRO A 89 -30.75 -18.19 -38.03
CA PRO A 89 -31.88 -19.01 -38.45
C PRO A 89 -33.19 -18.51 -37.81
N GLY A 90 -34.18 -18.14 -38.64
CA GLY A 90 -35.47 -17.59 -38.19
C GLY A 90 -35.64 -16.08 -38.40
N ALA A 91 -34.57 -15.33 -38.62
CA ALA A 91 -34.66 -13.93 -39.02
C ALA A 91 -35.05 -13.80 -40.51
N GLN A 92 -35.87 -12.80 -40.83
CA GLN A 92 -36.26 -12.50 -42.21
C GLN A 92 -35.31 -11.46 -42.81
N VAL A 93 -34.85 -11.67 -44.04
CA VAL A 93 -33.95 -10.75 -44.74
C VAL A 93 -34.70 -10.04 -45.85
N VAL A 94 -34.58 -8.71 -45.90
CA VAL A 94 -35.20 -7.86 -46.91
C VAL A 94 -34.13 -6.97 -47.52
N GLU A 95 -33.89 -7.12 -48.81
CA GLU A 95 -32.99 -6.23 -49.56
C GLU A 95 -33.78 -5.00 -50.04
N LEU A 96 -33.31 -3.81 -49.67
CA LEU A 96 -33.91 -2.54 -50.09
C LEU A 96 -33.41 -2.17 -51.48
N ASP A 97 -34.35 -1.93 -52.39
CA ASP A 97 -34.06 -1.50 -53.76
C ASP A 97 -33.49 -0.06 -53.74
N ALA A 98 -32.26 0.10 -54.23
CA ALA A 98 -31.58 1.40 -54.35
C ALA A 98 -32.36 2.46 -55.15
N THR A 99 -33.34 2.07 -55.97
CA THR A 99 -34.11 3.01 -56.81
C THR A 99 -35.41 3.51 -56.17
N LYS A 100 -35.77 3.00 -54.99
CA LYS A 100 -37.01 3.34 -54.26
C LYS A 100 -36.71 3.93 -52.90
N ASP A 101 -37.67 4.62 -52.30
CA ASP A 101 -37.52 5.18 -50.95
C ASP A 101 -37.35 4.02 -49.93
N GLY A 102 -36.19 3.94 -49.27
CA GLY A 102 -35.89 2.84 -48.36
C GLY A 102 -36.72 2.84 -47.09
N LEU A 103 -37.09 4.01 -46.54
CA LEU A 103 -38.00 4.05 -45.39
C LEU A 103 -39.40 3.59 -45.79
N GLN A 104 -39.86 3.93 -47.00
CA GLN A 104 -41.18 3.48 -47.47
C GLN A 104 -41.20 1.96 -47.65
N GLN A 105 -40.11 1.39 -48.18
CA GLN A 105 -39.96 -0.06 -48.31
C GLN A 105 -39.99 -0.77 -46.94
N ILE A 106 -39.35 -0.19 -45.92
CA ILE A 106 -39.39 -0.73 -44.55
C ILE A 106 -40.83 -0.66 -44.00
N ALA A 107 -41.52 0.47 -44.15
CA ALA A 107 -42.90 0.64 -43.70
C ALA A 107 -43.86 -0.36 -44.40
N ASP A 108 -43.79 -0.45 -45.73
CA ASP A 108 -44.63 -1.36 -46.52
C ASP A 108 -44.42 -2.84 -46.12
N TYR A 109 -43.18 -3.22 -45.82
CA TYR A 109 -42.85 -4.56 -45.35
C TYR A 109 -43.45 -4.84 -43.97
N LEU A 110 -43.22 -3.95 -42.99
CA LEU A 110 -43.68 -4.11 -41.62
C LEU A 110 -45.22 -4.06 -41.51
N GLY A 111 -45.89 -3.22 -42.29
CA GLY A 111 -47.35 -3.14 -42.34
C GLY A 111 -48.03 -4.44 -42.80
N SER A 112 -47.31 -5.31 -43.52
CA SER A 112 -47.77 -6.65 -43.90
C SER A 112 -47.21 -7.79 -43.03
N HIS A 113 -46.29 -7.49 -42.12
CA HIS A 113 -45.56 -8.44 -41.26
C HIS A 113 -45.55 -7.96 -39.81
N GLN A 114 -46.72 -7.82 -39.19
CA GLN A 114 -46.86 -7.41 -37.79
C GLN A 114 -46.31 -8.46 -36.82
N GLY A 115 -45.88 -8.00 -35.63
CA GLY A 115 -45.30 -8.86 -34.60
C GLY A 115 -43.77 -8.87 -34.55
N VAL A 116 -43.12 -7.96 -35.28
CA VAL A 116 -41.67 -7.76 -35.25
C VAL A 116 -41.27 -7.04 -33.96
N SER A 117 -40.33 -7.64 -33.23
CA SER A 117 -39.72 -7.06 -32.02
C SER A 117 -38.30 -6.54 -32.27
N SER A 118 -37.67 -6.88 -33.40
CA SER A 118 -36.34 -6.42 -33.75
C SER A 118 -36.25 -6.08 -35.23
N VAL A 119 -35.92 -4.83 -35.54
CA VAL A 119 -35.57 -4.36 -36.88
C VAL A 119 -34.07 -4.07 -36.89
N GLN A 120 -33.34 -4.71 -37.80
CA GLN A 120 -31.90 -4.48 -37.96
C GLN A 120 -31.66 -3.91 -39.35
N ILE A 121 -30.96 -2.78 -39.41
CA ILE A 121 -30.73 -2.06 -40.65
C ILE A 121 -29.23 -2.08 -40.93
N ILE A 122 -28.85 -2.68 -42.05
CA ILE A 122 -27.49 -2.70 -42.57
C ILE A 122 -27.46 -1.75 -43.75
N ALA A 123 -26.76 -0.63 -43.59
CA ALA A 123 -26.75 0.44 -44.56
C ALA A 123 -25.44 1.22 -44.48
N HIS A 124 -25.17 2.05 -45.47
CA HIS A 124 -24.08 3.01 -45.35
C HIS A 124 -24.51 4.19 -44.48
N GLY A 125 -23.62 4.63 -43.58
CA GLY A 125 -23.87 5.75 -42.66
C GLY A 125 -22.72 6.75 -42.62
N ASN A 126 -23.02 7.87 -41.95
CA ASN A 126 -22.08 8.88 -41.49
C ASN A 126 -22.67 9.60 -40.26
N SER A 127 -21.92 10.48 -39.59
CA SER A 127 -22.40 11.29 -38.45
C SER A 127 -23.78 11.92 -38.71
N GLY A 128 -24.81 11.40 -38.03
CA GLY A 128 -26.19 11.88 -38.10
C GLY A 128 -27.00 11.42 -39.31
N ASP A 129 -26.50 10.45 -40.08
CA ASP A 129 -26.96 10.16 -41.43
C ASP A 129 -27.03 8.65 -41.74
N LEU A 130 -28.07 8.25 -42.47
CA LEU A 130 -28.29 6.88 -42.93
C LEU A 130 -28.84 6.85 -44.37
N TRP A 131 -28.22 6.03 -45.22
CA TRP A 131 -28.61 5.85 -46.61
C TRP A 131 -29.49 4.61 -46.80
N LEU A 132 -30.75 4.80 -47.25
CA LEU A 132 -31.74 3.74 -47.44
C LEU A 132 -32.47 3.89 -48.79
N GLY A 133 -32.22 2.98 -49.73
CA GLY A 133 -32.73 3.04 -51.09
C GLY A 133 -32.24 4.29 -51.83
N ASN A 134 -33.11 5.01 -52.52
CA ASN A 134 -32.78 6.33 -53.09
C ASN A 134 -32.93 7.49 -52.09
N SER A 135 -33.24 7.18 -50.83
CA SER A 135 -33.50 8.16 -49.78
C SER A 135 -32.33 8.24 -48.82
N TYR A 136 -32.06 9.47 -48.39
CA TYR A 136 -31.11 9.80 -47.34
C TYR A 136 -31.89 10.32 -46.13
N VAL A 137 -31.70 9.71 -44.98
CA VAL A 137 -32.33 10.10 -43.71
C VAL A 137 -31.25 10.68 -42.83
N SER A 138 -31.42 11.92 -42.38
CA SER A 138 -30.43 12.61 -41.56
C SER A 138 -31.05 13.42 -40.44
N ALA A 139 -30.22 13.87 -39.49
CA ALA A 139 -30.63 14.78 -38.42
C ALA A 139 -31.41 16.00 -38.96
N ASP A 140 -31.05 16.49 -40.15
CA ASP A 140 -31.65 17.68 -40.77
C ASP A 140 -33.02 17.43 -41.41
N ASN A 141 -33.29 16.19 -41.86
CA ASN A 141 -34.51 15.88 -42.62
C ASN A 141 -35.46 14.89 -41.93
N ILE A 142 -35.03 14.27 -40.83
CA ILE A 142 -35.78 13.20 -40.15
C ILE A 142 -37.17 13.66 -39.67
N ALA A 143 -37.31 14.92 -39.24
CA ALA A 143 -38.59 15.48 -38.82
C ALA A 143 -39.65 15.48 -39.94
N GLN A 144 -39.21 15.62 -41.20
CA GLN A 144 -40.10 15.58 -42.38
C GLN A 144 -40.57 14.16 -42.70
N ARG A 145 -39.91 13.14 -42.13
CA ARG A 145 -40.23 11.71 -42.28
C ARG A 145 -41.03 11.14 -41.11
N SER A 146 -41.47 12.01 -40.18
CA SER A 146 -42.21 11.65 -38.96
C SER A 146 -43.42 10.75 -39.18
N ALA A 147 -44.23 10.99 -40.22
CA ALA A 147 -45.41 10.17 -40.51
C ALA A 147 -45.04 8.71 -40.83
N LEU A 148 -43.99 8.52 -41.63
CA LEU A 148 -43.53 7.20 -42.06
C LEU A 148 -42.79 6.46 -40.94
N LEU A 149 -42.00 7.19 -40.15
CA LEU A 149 -41.33 6.64 -38.97
C LEU A 149 -42.34 6.23 -37.89
N ALA A 150 -43.43 6.99 -37.71
CA ALA A 150 -44.50 6.59 -36.81
C ALA A 150 -45.25 5.34 -37.29
N GLU A 151 -45.41 5.17 -38.60
CA GLU A 151 -45.99 3.94 -39.20
C GLU A 151 -45.10 2.71 -38.91
N ILE A 152 -43.80 2.81 -39.24
CA ILE A 152 -42.78 1.79 -38.90
C ILE A 152 -42.86 1.43 -37.41
N GLY A 153 -42.90 2.44 -36.54
CA GLY A 153 -43.07 2.28 -35.11
C GLY A 153 -44.32 1.50 -34.73
N ASN A 154 -45.49 1.92 -35.23
CA ASN A 154 -46.79 1.31 -34.91
C ASN A 154 -46.91 -0.15 -35.37
N ASP A 155 -46.23 -0.52 -36.46
CA ASP A 155 -46.26 -1.89 -36.99
C ASP A 155 -45.27 -2.84 -36.28
N MET A 156 -44.32 -2.28 -35.52
CA MET A 156 -43.48 -3.03 -34.58
C MET A 156 -44.17 -3.23 -33.22
N ASN A 157 -43.76 -4.25 -32.48
CA ASN A 157 -44.26 -4.50 -31.14
C ASN A 157 -43.92 -3.38 -30.13
N VAL A 158 -44.83 -3.20 -29.19
CA VAL A 158 -44.57 -2.89 -27.75
C VAL A 158 -43.11 -2.97 -27.25
N GLY A 159 -42.26 -1.95 -27.41
CA GLY A 159 -40.88 -2.00 -26.92
C GLY A 159 -39.94 -2.84 -27.79
N GLY A 160 -40.19 -2.88 -29.11
CA GLY A 160 -39.25 -3.45 -30.06
C GLY A 160 -38.06 -2.53 -30.35
N ASP A 161 -36.97 -3.13 -30.83
CA ASP A 161 -35.68 -2.47 -31.03
C ASP A 161 -35.37 -2.21 -32.51
N ILE A 162 -34.68 -1.11 -32.79
CA ILE A 162 -34.09 -0.77 -34.10
C ILE A 162 -32.56 -0.70 -33.96
N LEU A 163 -31.86 -1.69 -34.51
CA LEU A 163 -30.40 -1.80 -34.52
C LEU A 163 -29.86 -1.29 -35.85
N ILE A 164 -29.01 -0.26 -35.85
CA ILE A 164 -28.46 0.36 -37.06
C ILE A 164 -26.98 0.05 -37.19
N TYR A 165 -26.65 -0.88 -38.09
CA TYR A 165 -25.29 -1.19 -38.50
C TYR A 165 -24.92 -0.29 -39.68
N ALA A 166 -24.29 0.84 -39.37
CA ALA A 166 -23.85 1.84 -40.34
C ALA A 166 -22.79 2.75 -39.72
N CYS A 167 -21.71 3.05 -40.46
CA CYS A 167 -20.57 3.78 -39.91
C CYS A 167 -20.95 5.14 -39.32
N ASN A 168 -20.46 5.43 -38.13
CA ASN A 168 -20.48 6.73 -37.48
C ASN A 168 -21.88 7.34 -37.31
N THR A 169 -22.96 6.57 -37.46
CA THR A 169 -24.33 7.12 -37.50
C THR A 169 -24.68 7.94 -36.25
N ALA A 170 -24.18 7.53 -35.09
CA ALA A 170 -24.35 8.19 -33.80
C ALA A 170 -23.16 9.09 -33.39
N GLU A 171 -22.19 9.33 -34.29
CA GLU A 171 -21.00 10.12 -34.00
C GLU A 171 -21.35 11.60 -33.75
N GLY A 172 -20.90 12.14 -32.61
CA GLY A 172 -21.01 13.57 -32.27
C GLY A 172 -22.43 14.07 -32.01
N ASP A 173 -22.57 15.37 -31.73
CA ASP A 173 -23.85 15.99 -31.36
C ASP A 173 -24.95 15.77 -32.42
N THR A 174 -24.57 15.79 -33.71
CA THR A 174 -25.48 15.53 -34.84
C THR A 174 -25.97 14.08 -34.85
N GLY A 175 -25.07 13.12 -34.63
CA GLY A 175 -25.38 11.70 -34.53
C GLY A 175 -26.32 11.38 -33.37
N LEU A 176 -26.04 11.93 -32.19
CA LEU A 176 -26.90 11.78 -31.02
C LEU A 176 -28.30 12.34 -31.27
N SER A 177 -28.39 13.57 -31.83
CA SER A 177 -29.68 14.17 -32.17
C SER A 177 -30.47 13.36 -33.20
N PHE A 178 -29.79 12.70 -34.14
CA PHE A 178 -30.43 11.82 -35.12
C PHE A 178 -31.05 10.59 -34.46
N VAL A 179 -30.27 9.88 -33.64
CA VAL A 179 -30.72 8.66 -32.94
C VAL A 179 -31.88 8.98 -32.00
N ASP A 180 -31.81 10.07 -31.22
CA ASP A 180 -32.89 10.53 -30.33
C ASP A 180 -34.18 10.86 -31.10
N SER A 181 -34.05 11.53 -32.26
CA SER A 181 -35.18 11.88 -33.09
C SER A 181 -35.82 10.63 -33.70
N LEU A 182 -35.01 9.66 -34.13
CA LEU A 182 -35.49 8.40 -34.69
C LEU A 182 -36.26 7.58 -33.64
N ALA A 183 -35.73 7.49 -32.42
CA ALA A 183 -36.38 6.82 -31.30
C ALA A 183 -37.69 7.51 -30.92
N THR A 184 -37.70 8.84 -30.84
CA THR A 184 -38.89 9.63 -30.52
C THR A 184 -39.99 9.47 -31.57
N LEU A 185 -39.63 9.48 -32.86
CA LEU A 185 -40.60 9.44 -33.95
C LEU A 185 -41.15 8.03 -34.21
N THR A 186 -40.35 6.98 -33.97
CA THR A 186 -40.80 5.58 -34.07
C THR A 186 -41.45 5.09 -32.78
N GLY A 187 -41.14 5.68 -31.62
CA GLY A 187 -41.56 5.14 -30.32
C GLY A 187 -40.94 3.78 -30.02
N ARG A 188 -39.74 3.53 -30.56
CA ARG A 188 -38.95 2.30 -30.43
C ARG A 188 -37.56 2.64 -29.89
N ASP A 189 -36.94 1.64 -29.26
CA ASP A 189 -35.58 1.78 -28.74
C ASP A 189 -34.60 1.63 -29.91
N VAL A 190 -33.62 2.52 -30.04
CA VAL A 190 -32.71 2.60 -31.20
C VAL A 190 -31.29 2.46 -30.71
N ALA A 191 -30.47 1.66 -31.40
CA ALA A 191 -29.03 1.65 -31.21
C ALA A 191 -28.26 1.83 -32.52
N ALA A 192 -27.14 2.54 -32.46
CA ALA A 192 -26.30 2.88 -33.61
C ALA A 192 -24.84 3.07 -33.21
N SER A 193 -23.92 2.93 -34.17
CA SER A 193 -22.47 3.06 -33.93
C SER A 193 -22.00 4.52 -33.98
N THR A 194 -21.07 4.88 -33.11
CA THR A 194 -20.33 6.16 -33.07
C THR A 194 -19.05 6.11 -33.89
N ASN A 195 -18.66 4.94 -34.38
CA ASN A 195 -17.42 4.71 -35.07
C ASN A 195 -17.64 3.92 -36.38
N ARG A 196 -16.56 3.59 -37.09
CA ARG A 196 -16.63 2.90 -38.37
C ARG A 196 -17.13 1.47 -38.19
N THR A 197 -18.34 1.16 -38.68
CA THR A 197 -18.88 -0.20 -38.69
C THR A 197 -18.32 -1.07 -39.82
N GLY A 198 -17.79 -2.25 -39.50
CA GLY A 198 -17.15 -3.16 -40.47
C GLY A 198 -15.63 -2.97 -40.56
N VAL A 199 -15.05 -3.09 -41.75
CA VAL A 199 -13.58 -3.09 -41.90
C VAL A 199 -12.96 -1.76 -41.42
N GLY A 200 -11.99 -1.87 -40.51
CA GLY A 200 -11.30 -0.70 -39.94
C GLY A 200 -12.00 -0.04 -38.75
N GLY A 201 -13.10 -0.61 -38.25
CA GLY A 201 -13.62 -0.36 -36.90
C GLY A 201 -14.22 -1.65 -36.34
N ASP A 202 -15.41 -1.58 -35.72
CA ASP A 202 -16.04 -2.73 -35.07
C ASP A 202 -17.51 -2.90 -35.49
N TRP A 203 -18.26 -3.76 -34.81
CA TRP A 203 -19.69 -3.98 -35.04
C TRP A 203 -20.53 -3.56 -33.83
N ASP A 204 -19.91 -2.87 -32.88
CA ASP A 204 -20.55 -2.46 -31.64
C ASP A 204 -21.42 -1.22 -31.89
N LEU A 205 -22.58 -1.19 -31.23
CA LEU A 205 -23.51 -0.06 -31.27
C LEU A 205 -23.39 0.67 -29.93
N GLU A 206 -22.56 1.71 -29.87
CA GLU A 206 -22.20 2.35 -28.61
C GLU A 206 -23.26 3.31 -28.07
N ILE A 207 -24.18 3.77 -28.94
CA ILE A 207 -25.28 4.64 -28.53
C ILE A 207 -26.57 3.87 -28.63
N ALA A 208 -27.33 3.88 -27.54
CA ALA A 208 -28.68 3.37 -27.47
C ALA A 208 -29.62 4.39 -26.81
N THR A 209 -30.89 4.36 -27.20
CA THR A 209 -32.00 5.04 -26.54
C THR A 209 -32.95 4.00 -25.98
N GLY A 210 -33.17 3.98 -24.67
CA GLY A 210 -33.99 2.94 -24.02
C GLY A 210 -33.19 1.69 -23.69
N SER A 211 -33.85 0.53 -23.58
CA SER A 211 -33.21 -0.76 -23.26
C SER A 211 -33.23 -1.64 -24.50
N ILE A 212 -32.06 -2.12 -24.94
CA ILE A 212 -31.95 -2.97 -26.12
C ILE A 212 -32.02 -4.44 -25.70
N GLU A 213 -33.16 -5.10 -25.94
CA GLU A 213 -33.34 -6.52 -25.62
C GLU A 213 -32.94 -7.46 -26.78
N SER A 214 -32.86 -6.92 -28.00
CA SER A 214 -32.54 -7.66 -29.21
C SER A 214 -31.04 -7.88 -29.39
N VAL A 215 -30.67 -9.11 -29.77
CA VAL A 215 -29.29 -9.45 -30.18
C VAL A 215 -29.10 -9.26 -31.68
N SER A 216 -27.86 -9.04 -32.12
CA SER A 216 -27.52 -9.01 -33.55
C SER A 216 -28.00 -10.28 -34.25
N ALA A 217 -28.67 -10.10 -35.38
CA ALA A 217 -29.06 -11.19 -36.27
C ALA A 217 -27.87 -11.66 -37.11
N LEU A 218 -26.77 -10.91 -37.17
CA LEU A 218 -25.55 -11.29 -37.88
C LEU A 218 -24.66 -12.16 -36.99
N SER A 219 -24.14 -13.25 -37.52
CA SER A 219 -23.15 -14.07 -36.83
C SER A 219 -21.82 -13.31 -36.71
N GLN A 220 -21.08 -13.55 -35.62
CA GLN A 220 -19.73 -13.01 -35.46
C GLN A 220 -18.82 -13.39 -36.63
N GLN A 221 -18.95 -14.63 -37.15
CA GLN A 221 -18.18 -15.10 -38.30
C GLN A 221 -18.43 -14.27 -39.57
N SER A 222 -19.69 -13.91 -39.87
CA SER A 222 -20.02 -13.06 -41.02
C SER A 222 -19.59 -11.61 -40.81
N MET A 223 -19.69 -11.11 -39.58
CA MET A 223 -19.25 -9.76 -39.20
C MET A 223 -17.71 -9.62 -39.31
N ASP A 224 -16.96 -10.59 -38.78
CA ASP A 224 -15.48 -10.62 -38.86
C ASP A 224 -14.98 -10.85 -40.29
N ALA A 225 -15.73 -11.62 -41.09
CA ALA A 225 -15.39 -11.90 -42.48
C ALA A 225 -15.68 -10.72 -43.41
N TYR A 226 -16.51 -9.76 -43.01
CA TYR A 226 -16.91 -8.65 -43.87
C TYR A 226 -15.78 -7.64 -44.06
N GLN A 227 -15.33 -7.50 -45.31
CA GLN A 227 -14.12 -6.76 -45.67
C GLN A 227 -14.40 -5.31 -46.09
N TRP A 228 -15.60 -4.78 -45.87
CA TRP A 228 -15.97 -3.42 -46.26
C TRP A 228 -16.40 -2.60 -45.05
N GLY A 229 -16.23 -1.28 -45.13
CA GLY A 229 -16.81 -0.38 -44.15
C GLY A 229 -18.19 0.02 -44.61
N LEU A 230 -19.15 0.11 -43.69
CA LEU A 230 -20.48 0.63 -43.95
C LEU A 230 -20.49 2.16 -44.02
N ALA A 231 -19.47 2.75 -44.66
CA ALA A 231 -19.23 4.19 -44.73
C ALA A 231 -19.57 4.70 -46.14
N THR A 232 -20.30 5.81 -46.20
CA THR A 232 -20.43 6.63 -47.41
C THR A 232 -20.21 8.07 -47.00
N PHE A 233 -19.26 8.75 -47.65
CA PHE A 233 -19.00 10.15 -47.36
C PHE A 233 -19.94 11.01 -48.20
N THR A 234 -20.93 11.60 -47.53
CA THR A 234 -21.93 12.45 -48.19
C THR A 234 -21.46 13.89 -48.23
N VAL A 235 -21.38 14.46 -49.43
CA VAL A 235 -21.14 15.88 -49.63
C VAL A 235 -22.44 16.64 -49.42
N THR A 236 -22.45 17.52 -48.42
CA THR A 236 -23.62 18.32 -48.02
C THR A 236 -23.46 19.80 -48.37
N SER A 237 -22.24 20.23 -48.71
CA SER A 237 -21.91 21.63 -48.98
C SER A 237 -21.38 21.83 -50.39
N THR A 238 -21.88 22.85 -51.08
CA THR A 238 -21.35 23.32 -52.37
C THR A 238 -20.05 24.11 -52.22
N SER A 239 -19.56 24.30 -51.00
CA SER A 239 -18.35 25.06 -50.69
C SER A 239 -17.09 24.36 -51.22
N ASN A 240 -16.09 25.13 -51.67
CA ASN A 240 -14.85 24.57 -52.22
C ASN A 240 -14.00 23.83 -51.17
N THR A 241 -14.10 24.20 -49.88
CA THR A 241 -13.36 23.65 -48.73
C THR A 241 -14.21 23.78 -47.46
N GLY A 242 -13.86 23.04 -46.41
CA GLY A 242 -14.50 23.11 -45.09
C GLY A 242 -15.48 21.96 -44.86
N ALA A 243 -16.16 22.01 -43.72
CA ALA A 243 -17.11 20.99 -43.29
C ALA A 243 -18.19 20.70 -44.37
N GLY A 244 -18.41 19.42 -44.65
CA GLY A 244 -19.38 18.93 -45.63
C GLY A 244 -18.97 19.11 -47.10
N SER A 245 -17.76 19.58 -47.38
CA SER A 245 -17.28 19.81 -48.75
C SER A 245 -16.73 18.54 -49.41
N LEU A 246 -16.76 18.50 -50.75
CA LEU A 246 -16.19 17.39 -51.53
C LEU A 246 -14.70 17.13 -51.23
N ARG A 247 -13.92 18.16 -50.89
CA ARG A 247 -12.50 17.99 -50.57
C ARG A 247 -12.28 17.30 -49.22
N GLU A 248 -13.13 17.61 -48.25
CA GLU A 248 -13.08 16.96 -46.95
C GLU A 248 -13.49 15.48 -47.08
N ALA A 249 -14.57 15.21 -47.80
CA ALA A 249 -15.02 13.84 -48.09
C ALA A 249 -13.92 12.99 -48.75
N LEU A 250 -13.26 13.50 -49.79
CA LEU A 250 -12.13 12.82 -50.45
C LEU A 250 -10.89 12.66 -49.54
N THR A 251 -10.71 13.56 -48.57
CA THR A 251 -9.60 13.45 -47.60
C THR A 251 -9.88 12.33 -46.60
N ASN A 252 -11.13 12.22 -46.12
CA ASN A 252 -11.52 11.25 -45.10
C ASN A 252 -11.75 9.84 -45.66
N ALA A 253 -12.15 9.72 -46.94
CA ALA A 253 -12.33 8.44 -47.62
C ALA A 253 -11.05 7.58 -47.63
N GLN A 254 -11.21 6.26 -47.52
CA GLN A 254 -10.16 5.25 -47.66
C GLN A 254 -10.24 4.56 -49.03
N ASN A 255 -9.27 3.71 -49.34
CA ASN A 255 -9.33 2.90 -50.56
C ASN A 255 -10.54 1.96 -50.51
N GLY A 256 -11.35 1.95 -51.57
CA GLY A 256 -12.58 1.19 -51.70
C GLY A 256 -13.85 1.97 -51.34
N ASP A 257 -13.74 3.15 -50.71
CA ASP A 257 -14.89 3.93 -50.25
C ASP A 257 -15.64 4.64 -51.39
N ILE A 258 -16.92 4.93 -51.13
CA ILE A 258 -17.81 5.72 -51.99
C ILE A 258 -17.96 7.13 -51.40
N VAL A 259 -17.80 8.14 -52.25
CA VAL A 259 -18.13 9.54 -51.95
C VAL A 259 -19.35 9.90 -52.78
N THR A 260 -20.44 10.32 -52.14
CA THR A 260 -21.71 10.68 -52.80
C THR A 260 -22.17 12.08 -52.40
N PHE A 261 -23.35 12.52 -52.85
CA PHE A 261 -23.89 13.86 -52.61
C PHE A 261 -25.31 13.78 -52.02
N SER A 262 -25.60 14.68 -51.09
CA SER A 262 -26.92 14.77 -50.42
C SER A 262 -28.08 15.12 -51.37
N SER A 263 -27.76 15.77 -52.50
CA SER A 263 -28.70 16.19 -53.52
C SER A 263 -27.95 16.56 -54.79
N GLY A 264 -28.66 16.67 -55.91
CA GLY A 264 -28.09 17.25 -57.13
C GLY A 264 -27.57 18.67 -56.84
N MET A 265 -26.29 18.90 -57.07
CA MET A 265 -25.64 20.16 -56.68
C MET A 265 -24.53 20.59 -57.63
N THR A 266 -24.15 21.87 -57.54
CA THR A 266 -23.00 22.43 -58.27
C THR A 266 -21.89 22.80 -57.30
N VAL A 267 -20.80 22.05 -57.32
CA VAL A 267 -19.58 22.33 -56.55
C VAL A 267 -18.72 23.32 -57.33
N ALA A 268 -18.68 24.56 -56.85
CA ALA A 268 -17.97 25.66 -57.48
C ALA A 268 -16.48 25.65 -57.07
N LEU A 269 -15.63 25.08 -57.93
CA LEU A 269 -14.20 24.90 -57.66
C LEU A 269 -13.41 26.19 -57.85
N GLN A 270 -12.60 26.55 -56.84
CA GLN A 270 -11.69 27.69 -56.91
C GLN A 270 -10.26 27.27 -57.26
N SER A 271 -9.94 26.00 -57.05
CA SER A 271 -8.68 25.33 -57.39
C SER A 271 -8.96 23.92 -57.91
N GLN A 272 -7.97 23.29 -58.53
CA GLN A 272 -8.12 21.94 -59.08
C GLN A 272 -8.44 20.91 -57.97
N LEU A 273 -9.38 20.01 -58.22
CA LEU A 273 -9.71 18.89 -57.33
C LEU A 273 -8.70 17.75 -57.55
N VAL A 274 -8.13 17.23 -56.47
CA VAL A 274 -7.11 16.17 -56.52
C VAL A 274 -7.71 14.86 -56.02
N VAL A 275 -7.58 13.81 -56.81
CA VAL A 275 -7.93 12.42 -56.43
C VAL A 275 -6.65 11.60 -56.32
N SER A 276 -6.42 11.00 -55.16
CA SER A 276 -5.18 10.28 -54.82
C SER A 276 -5.41 8.93 -54.14
N LYS A 277 -6.66 8.48 -54.01
CA LYS A 277 -7.06 7.23 -53.35
C LYS A 277 -7.96 6.42 -54.30
N ASN A 278 -8.04 5.12 -54.08
CA ASN A 278 -8.88 4.24 -54.89
C ASN A 278 -10.35 4.41 -54.48
N ILE A 279 -11.06 5.37 -55.06
CA ILE A 279 -12.42 5.74 -54.62
C ILE A 279 -13.40 5.77 -55.78
N THR A 280 -14.68 5.61 -55.46
CA THR A 280 -15.78 5.91 -56.38
C THR A 280 -16.41 7.25 -55.98
N LEU A 281 -16.39 8.22 -56.88
CA LEU A 281 -17.18 9.45 -56.72
C LEU A 281 -18.50 9.25 -57.46
N ASP A 282 -19.56 9.05 -56.69
CA ASP A 282 -20.89 8.74 -57.17
C ASP A 282 -21.79 9.98 -57.15
N GLY A 283 -22.01 10.55 -58.33
CA GLY A 283 -22.92 11.66 -58.59
C GLY A 283 -24.20 11.25 -59.32
N ASP A 284 -24.44 9.96 -59.56
CA ASP A 284 -25.67 9.43 -60.16
C ASP A 284 -26.63 9.05 -59.02
N LEU A 285 -27.29 10.05 -58.43
CA LEU A 285 -27.96 9.88 -57.13
C LEU A 285 -29.21 9.00 -57.22
N ASN A 286 -29.77 8.84 -58.40
CA ASN A 286 -30.94 8.00 -58.69
C ASN A 286 -30.59 6.75 -59.52
N ASN A 287 -29.31 6.57 -59.86
CA ASN A 287 -28.76 5.45 -60.63
C ASN A 287 -29.49 5.24 -61.97
N ASP A 288 -29.92 6.32 -62.61
CA ASP A 288 -30.62 6.31 -63.91
C ASP A 288 -29.66 6.42 -65.11
N GLY A 289 -28.36 6.54 -64.83
CA GLY A 289 -27.31 6.72 -65.82
C GLY A 289 -27.20 8.16 -66.32
N VAL A 290 -27.79 9.13 -65.64
CA VAL A 290 -27.69 10.57 -65.92
C VAL A 290 -26.92 11.25 -64.78
N ALA A 291 -26.11 12.24 -65.13
CA ALA A 291 -25.31 12.94 -64.15
C ALA A 291 -26.12 14.01 -63.39
N ASP A 292 -26.19 13.91 -62.06
CA ASP A 292 -26.92 14.87 -61.20
C ASP A 292 -26.03 15.96 -60.60
N VAL A 293 -24.72 15.70 -60.54
CA VAL A 293 -23.77 16.56 -59.83
C VAL A 293 -22.85 17.29 -60.79
N THR A 294 -22.71 18.60 -60.63
CA THR A 294 -21.82 19.43 -61.44
C THR A 294 -20.58 19.86 -60.67
N LEU A 295 -19.41 19.50 -61.19
CA LEU A 295 -18.11 20.01 -60.78
C LEU A 295 -17.69 21.12 -61.73
N ASP A 296 -17.70 22.35 -61.20
CA ASP A 296 -17.58 23.55 -62.00
C ASP A 296 -16.27 24.29 -61.75
N GLY A 297 -15.40 24.34 -62.77
CA GLY A 297 -14.12 25.06 -62.71
C GLY A 297 -14.25 26.58 -62.76
N GLN A 298 -15.45 27.13 -62.97
CA GLN A 298 -15.78 28.56 -62.98
C GLN A 298 -14.98 29.40 -63.98
N ASN A 299 -14.44 28.77 -65.03
CA ASN A 299 -13.45 29.31 -65.95
C ASN A 299 -12.12 29.74 -65.29
N ARG A 300 -11.82 29.27 -64.08
CA ARG A 300 -10.65 29.68 -63.27
C ARG A 300 -9.50 28.68 -63.30
N THR A 301 -9.83 27.40 -63.29
CA THR A 301 -8.90 26.31 -63.00
C THR A 301 -9.29 25.06 -63.76
N SER A 302 -8.37 24.11 -63.92
CA SER A 302 -8.72 22.77 -64.37
C SER A 302 -9.58 22.09 -63.30
N VAL A 303 -10.59 21.31 -63.69
CA VAL A 303 -11.56 20.75 -62.73
C VAL A 303 -10.93 19.63 -61.90
N ILE A 304 -10.41 18.58 -62.54
CA ILE A 304 -9.92 17.38 -61.85
C ILE A 304 -8.48 17.06 -62.23
N ARG A 305 -7.71 16.61 -61.23
CA ARG A 305 -6.42 15.94 -61.38
C ARG A 305 -6.40 14.61 -60.66
N VAL A 306 -6.13 13.54 -61.40
CA VAL A 306 -5.88 12.22 -60.83
C VAL A 306 -4.37 12.02 -60.78
N ILE A 307 -3.82 11.85 -59.58
CA ILE A 307 -2.38 11.70 -59.35
C ILE A 307 -2.02 10.21 -59.25
N ARG A 308 -0.82 9.83 -59.69
CA ARG A 308 -0.25 8.51 -59.43
C ARG A 308 0.71 8.56 -58.23
N VAL A 309 0.53 7.67 -57.25
CA VAL A 309 1.46 7.45 -56.12
C VAL A 309 1.80 5.96 -56.04
N ASN A 310 2.98 5.55 -56.53
CA ASN A 310 3.64 4.22 -56.46
C ASN A 310 2.88 2.91 -56.80
N SER A 311 1.59 2.77 -56.52
CA SER A 311 0.66 1.80 -57.12
C SER A 311 -0.47 2.60 -57.78
N GLY A 312 -0.93 2.23 -58.98
CA GLY A 312 -1.84 3.09 -59.75
C GLY A 312 -3.13 3.40 -58.99
N VAL A 313 -3.35 4.67 -58.64
CA VAL A 313 -4.64 5.14 -58.10
C VAL A 313 -5.73 4.79 -59.11
N THR A 314 -6.71 3.97 -58.69
CA THR A 314 -7.89 3.59 -59.48
C THR A 314 -9.10 4.36 -58.98
N ALA A 315 -9.53 5.36 -59.73
CA ALA A 315 -10.70 6.16 -59.41
C ALA A 315 -11.82 5.92 -60.42
N THR A 316 -13.05 5.80 -59.93
CA THR A 316 -14.26 5.78 -60.76
C THR A 316 -15.04 7.06 -60.51
N LEU A 317 -15.37 7.78 -61.57
CA LEU A 317 -16.34 8.87 -61.52
C LEU A 317 -17.62 8.35 -62.16
N ASP A 318 -18.73 8.43 -61.42
CA ASP A 318 -20.05 8.05 -61.87
C ASP A 318 -21.02 9.22 -61.80
N GLY A 319 -21.82 9.47 -62.83
CA GLY A 319 -22.87 10.49 -62.79
C GLY A 319 -22.42 11.93 -62.53
N VAL A 320 -21.23 12.33 -62.98
CA VAL A 320 -20.71 13.69 -62.73
C VAL A 320 -20.61 14.53 -64.01
N ILE A 321 -21.00 15.80 -63.94
CA ILE A 321 -20.80 16.82 -64.98
C ILE A 321 -19.53 17.61 -64.66
N ILE A 322 -18.53 17.55 -65.53
CA ILE A 322 -17.26 18.29 -65.41
C ILE A 322 -17.27 19.44 -66.39
N THR A 323 -17.37 20.67 -65.88
CA THR A 323 -17.60 21.83 -66.74
C THR A 323 -16.84 23.10 -66.38
N ARG A 324 -16.74 23.99 -67.37
CA ARG A 324 -16.12 25.33 -67.29
C ARG A 324 -14.70 25.29 -66.71
N GLY A 325 -13.98 24.19 -66.84
CA GLY A 325 -12.57 24.12 -66.51
C GLY A 325 -11.70 24.87 -67.52
N VAL A 326 -10.64 25.53 -67.04
CA VAL A 326 -9.71 26.29 -67.90
C VAL A 326 -8.26 25.96 -67.55
N ALA A 327 -7.50 25.52 -68.55
CA ALA A 327 -6.04 25.41 -68.50
C ALA A 327 -5.39 26.45 -69.42
N SER A 328 -4.69 27.46 -68.88
CA SER A 328 -4.00 28.46 -69.68
C SER A 328 -2.53 28.55 -69.29
N THR A 329 -1.62 28.51 -70.25
CA THR A 329 -0.16 28.59 -69.99
C THR A 329 0.44 29.91 -70.42
N ALA A 330 1.49 30.31 -69.70
CA ALA A 330 2.23 31.53 -69.96
C ALA A 330 2.97 31.47 -71.29
N GLY A 331 3.17 32.63 -71.91
CA GLY A 331 4.04 32.77 -73.07
C GLY A 331 5.50 32.51 -72.68
N ALA A 332 6.26 31.91 -73.60
CA ALA A 332 7.68 31.66 -73.39
C ALA A 332 8.51 32.94 -73.49
N ASN A 333 9.59 33.02 -72.70
CA ASN A 333 10.55 34.11 -72.78
C ASN A 333 11.31 34.09 -74.11
N SER A 334 11.79 35.24 -74.59
CA SER A 334 12.68 35.28 -75.75
C SER A 334 14.00 34.54 -75.48
N GLY A 335 14.53 33.84 -76.47
CA GLY A 335 15.79 33.11 -76.37
C GLY A 335 15.83 31.92 -77.33
N SER A 336 17.00 31.30 -77.49
CA SER A 336 17.17 30.15 -78.38
C SER A 336 16.29 28.96 -77.97
N ALA A 337 15.35 28.58 -78.85
CA ALA A 337 14.45 27.43 -78.74
C ALA A 337 13.59 27.35 -77.46
N ILE A 338 13.31 28.49 -76.81
CA ILE A 338 12.53 28.52 -75.56
C ILE A 338 11.04 28.28 -75.86
N SER A 339 10.57 27.07 -75.57
CA SER A 339 9.20 26.63 -75.85
C SER A 339 8.24 27.00 -74.73
N ALA A 340 6.98 27.27 -75.08
CA ALA A 340 5.92 27.46 -74.10
C ALA A 340 5.40 26.10 -73.61
N SER A 341 4.94 26.07 -72.35
CA SER A 341 4.37 24.87 -71.73
C SER A 341 3.02 24.50 -72.35
N ASP A 342 2.72 23.21 -72.38
CA ASP A 342 1.43 22.68 -72.85
C ASP A 342 0.34 22.91 -71.78
N ALA A 343 -0.86 23.29 -72.21
CA ALA A 343 -2.05 23.40 -71.38
C ALA A 343 -2.76 22.04 -71.30
N LEU A 344 -2.56 21.33 -70.19
CA LEU A 344 -2.93 19.91 -70.03
C LEU A 344 -4.28 19.75 -69.34
N GLY A 345 -5.35 19.64 -70.13
CA GLY A 345 -6.69 19.24 -69.69
C GLY A 345 -7.41 20.35 -68.94
N GLY A 346 -8.27 21.11 -69.65
CA GLY A 346 -9.18 22.05 -69.00
C GLY A 346 -10.17 21.35 -68.08
N GLY A 347 -10.72 20.21 -68.49
CA GLY A 347 -11.58 19.38 -67.64
C GLY A 347 -10.76 18.48 -66.72
N ILE A 348 -10.09 17.49 -67.29
CA ILE A 348 -9.42 16.41 -66.55
C ILE A 348 -7.94 16.29 -66.96
N ASN A 349 -7.07 16.16 -65.96
CA ASN A 349 -5.68 15.75 -66.14
C ASN A 349 -5.45 14.41 -65.42
N ASN A 350 -5.36 13.32 -66.19
CA ASN A 350 -5.23 11.96 -65.68
C ASN A 350 -3.79 11.43 -65.77
N ALA A 351 -3.26 10.94 -64.65
CA ALA A 351 -2.00 10.19 -64.59
C ALA A 351 -2.14 8.79 -63.96
N GLY A 352 -3.33 8.41 -63.48
CA GLY A 352 -3.67 7.12 -62.85
C GLY A 352 -4.59 6.25 -63.70
N ASN A 353 -5.30 5.31 -63.06
CA ASN A 353 -6.36 4.53 -63.69
C ASN A 353 -7.70 5.24 -63.40
N LEU A 354 -8.34 5.76 -64.44
CA LEU A 354 -9.57 6.54 -64.31
C LEU A 354 -10.68 5.90 -65.14
N THR A 355 -11.80 5.58 -64.51
CA THR A 355 -13.02 5.16 -65.18
C THR A 355 -14.04 6.30 -65.12
N LEU A 356 -14.53 6.70 -66.28
CA LEU A 356 -15.66 7.61 -66.44
C LEU A 356 -16.89 6.78 -66.81
N ARG A 357 -17.84 6.67 -65.88
CA ARG A 357 -19.13 6.00 -66.06
C ARG A 357 -20.22 7.06 -65.97
N ASN A 358 -21.09 7.14 -66.97
CA ASN A 358 -22.18 8.13 -67.00
C ASN A 358 -21.74 9.61 -66.78
N VAL A 359 -20.50 9.96 -67.12
CA VAL A 359 -19.91 11.29 -66.88
C VAL A 359 -20.09 12.20 -68.09
N THR A 360 -20.40 13.48 -67.86
CA THR A 360 -20.42 14.51 -68.92
C THR A 360 -19.25 15.47 -68.76
N VAL A 361 -18.25 15.41 -69.65
CA VAL A 361 -17.14 16.38 -69.71
C VAL A 361 -17.45 17.43 -70.76
N THR A 362 -17.88 18.62 -70.34
CA THR A 362 -18.41 19.63 -71.27
C THR A 362 -17.98 21.06 -71.01
N ALA A 363 -17.89 21.86 -72.08
CA ALA A 363 -17.56 23.28 -72.01
C ALA A 363 -16.27 23.60 -71.23
N ASN A 364 -15.28 22.72 -71.28
CA ASN A 364 -13.94 22.99 -70.77
C ASN A 364 -13.09 23.67 -71.84
N ALA A 365 -12.07 24.43 -71.44
CA ALA A 365 -11.24 25.20 -72.35
C ALA A 365 -9.76 25.08 -72.00
N ALA A 366 -8.90 25.16 -73.01
CA ALA A 366 -7.46 25.29 -72.80
C ALA A 366 -6.81 26.23 -73.82
N ALA A 367 -5.81 26.99 -73.38
CA ALA A 367 -5.06 27.93 -74.20
C ALA A 367 -3.55 27.82 -73.96
N GLY A 368 -2.81 27.47 -75.01
CA GLY A 368 -1.36 27.42 -74.97
C GLY A 368 -0.74 28.82 -75.11
N GLY A 369 0.32 29.08 -74.35
CA GLY A 369 1.16 30.26 -74.53
C GLY A 369 1.94 30.23 -75.85
N GLY A 370 2.27 31.39 -76.38
CA GLY A 370 3.10 31.54 -77.57
C GLY A 370 4.57 31.24 -77.29
N GLY A 371 5.27 30.71 -78.30
CA GLY A 371 6.70 30.43 -78.23
C GLY A 371 7.54 31.71 -78.19
N GLY A 372 8.70 31.65 -77.53
CA GLY A 372 9.64 32.76 -77.46
C GLY A 372 10.34 33.00 -78.79
N GLY A 373 10.58 34.28 -79.12
CA GLY A 373 11.39 34.64 -80.28
C GLY A 373 12.84 34.19 -80.12
N GLY A 374 13.36 33.51 -81.14
CA GLY A 374 14.71 32.94 -81.14
C GLY A 374 15.80 33.99 -81.27
N VAL A 375 16.56 34.22 -80.20
CA VAL A 375 17.72 35.14 -80.20
C VAL A 375 18.91 34.57 -79.40
N LEU A 376 20.13 34.99 -79.75
CA LEU A 376 21.35 34.78 -78.97
C LEU A 376 21.73 36.05 -78.19
N SER A 377 22.29 35.91 -76.99
CA SER A 377 22.76 37.06 -76.21
C SER A 377 23.90 37.80 -76.95
N PRO A 378 23.90 39.15 -76.99
CA PRO A 378 23.05 40.09 -76.25
C PRO A 378 21.77 40.55 -76.98
N THR A 379 21.42 39.94 -78.11
CA THR A 379 20.21 40.28 -78.89
C THR A 379 18.93 40.01 -78.07
N VAL A 380 17.95 40.91 -78.17
CA VAL A 380 16.66 40.80 -77.46
C VAL A 380 15.53 40.56 -78.45
N GLY A 381 14.86 39.41 -78.33
CA GLY A 381 13.71 39.04 -79.15
C GLY A 381 12.39 39.52 -78.56
N GLY A 382 11.29 38.99 -79.10
CA GLY A 382 9.98 39.08 -78.49
C GLY A 382 9.70 37.90 -77.55
N GLY A 383 9.13 38.16 -76.39
CA GLY A 383 8.46 37.13 -75.61
C GLY A 383 7.16 36.70 -76.29
N GLY A 384 6.73 35.46 -76.04
CA GLY A 384 5.42 34.97 -76.49
C GLY A 384 4.27 35.58 -75.68
N GLY A 385 3.09 35.68 -76.29
CA GLY A 385 1.85 36.05 -75.59
C GLY A 385 1.35 34.91 -74.69
N GLY A 386 0.70 35.24 -73.59
CA GLY A 386 0.02 34.25 -72.75
C GLY A 386 -1.24 33.69 -73.41
N GLY A 387 -1.63 32.48 -73.02
CA GLY A 387 -2.93 31.91 -73.38
C GLY A 387 -4.10 32.78 -72.91
N GLY A 388 -5.21 32.75 -73.64
CA GLY A 388 -6.39 33.57 -73.35
C GLY A 388 -7.18 33.13 -72.12
N GLY A 389 -7.85 34.08 -71.50
CA GLY A 389 -8.88 33.82 -70.48
C GLY A 389 -10.28 33.72 -71.10
N ILE A 390 -11.25 33.24 -70.33
CA ILE A 390 -12.66 33.15 -70.74
C ILE A 390 -13.57 33.35 -69.52
N GLY A 391 -14.82 33.76 -69.74
CA GLY A 391 -15.82 33.88 -68.67
C GLY A 391 -15.54 35.00 -67.65
N GLY A 392 -14.81 36.04 -68.04
CA GLY A 392 -14.41 37.17 -67.19
C GLY A 392 -13.06 36.96 -66.47
N GLN A 393 -12.48 35.77 -66.56
CA GLN A 393 -11.22 35.45 -65.90
C GLN A 393 -10.01 35.91 -66.71
N ASN A 394 -8.93 36.26 -66.01
CA ASN A 394 -7.67 36.64 -66.65
C ASN A 394 -7.04 35.45 -67.39
N GLY A 395 -6.41 35.71 -68.52
CA GLY A 395 -5.56 34.72 -69.18
C GLY A 395 -4.20 34.54 -68.48
N ALA A 396 -3.31 33.78 -69.09
CA ALA A 396 -1.96 33.62 -68.56
C ALA A 396 -1.06 34.81 -68.92
N THR A 397 0.07 34.96 -68.22
CA THR A 397 1.04 36.04 -68.46
C THR A 397 1.80 35.86 -69.78
N GLY A 398 2.23 36.96 -70.40
CA GLY A 398 3.20 36.91 -71.50
C GLY A 398 4.61 36.55 -71.02
N GLY A 399 5.49 36.20 -71.96
CA GLY A 399 6.90 35.94 -71.69
C GLY A 399 7.74 37.22 -71.68
N SER A 400 8.82 37.21 -70.92
CA SER A 400 9.81 38.30 -70.83
C SER A 400 10.78 38.29 -72.02
N ALA A 401 11.49 39.41 -72.21
CA ALA A 401 12.52 39.54 -73.23
C ALA A 401 13.68 40.39 -72.73
N GLY A 402 14.84 39.77 -72.47
CA GLY A 402 15.95 40.46 -71.80
C GLY A 402 15.52 41.08 -70.46
N THR A 403 15.70 42.39 -70.29
CA THR A 403 15.25 43.16 -69.12
C THR A 403 13.82 43.71 -69.26
N TYR A 404 13.16 43.52 -70.40
CA TYR A 404 11.81 44.02 -70.66
C TYR A 404 10.77 43.05 -70.09
N THR A 405 9.76 43.62 -69.42
CA THR A 405 8.68 42.88 -68.77
C THR A 405 7.43 42.79 -69.67
N PRO A 406 6.68 41.69 -69.59
CA PRO A 406 5.47 41.49 -70.37
C PRO A 406 4.32 42.38 -69.87
N THR A 407 3.32 42.61 -70.72
CA THR A 407 2.07 43.27 -70.28
C THR A 407 1.24 42.27 -69.48
N ALA A 408 0.68 42.70 -68.34
CA ALA A 408 -0.17 41.86 -67.53
C ALA A 408 -1.45 41.40 -68.28
N PRO A 409 -1.96 40.19 -68.00
CA PRO A 409 -3.26 39.75 -68.52
C PRO A 409 -4.41 40.59 -67.93
N SER A 410 -5.56 40.54 -68.58
CA SER A 410 -6.81 41.18 -68.13
C SER A 410 -7.99 40.25 -68.39
N ALA A 411 -9.20 40.65 -67.98
CA ALA A 411 -10.40 39.84 -68.14
C ALA A 411 -10.54 39.36 -69.61
N ASN A 412 -10.67 38.05 -69.78
CA ASN A 412 -10.75 37.35 -71.07
C ASN A 412 -9.52 37.46 -71.98
N THR A 413 -8.39 37.97 -71.49
CA THR A 413 -7.21 38.29 -72.31
C THR A 413 -5.92 37.84 -71.65
N GLY A 414 -5.08 37.12 -72.39
CA GLY A 414 -3.72 36.79 -71.98
C GLY A 414 -2.80 38.02 -71.99
N GLY A 415 -1.71 37.97 -71.23
CA GLY A 415 -0.70 39.01 -71.22
C GLY A 415 0.07 39.04 -72.54
N ASN A 416 0.43 40.24 -73.00
CA ASN A 416 1.29 40.37 -74.18
C ASN A 416 2.74 40.09 -73.79
N GLY A 417 3.48 39.39 -74.65
CA GLY A 417 4.91 39.19 -74.50
C GLY A 417 5.68 40.51 -74.50
N ALA A 418 6.85 40.50 -73.87
CA ALA A 418 7.74 41.65 -73.80
C ALA A 418 8.55 41.80 -75.09
N GLY A 419 9.16 42.97 -75.26
CA GLY A 419 10.14 43.26 -76.29
C GLY A 419 10.61 44.69 -76.15
N PHE A 420 11.76 45.04 -76.73
CA PHE A 420 12.22 46.43 -76.73
C PHE A 420 11.25 47.37 -77.48
N ASN A 421 10.42 46.81 -78.37
CA ASN A 421 9.22 47.44 -78.88
C ASN A 421 7.98 46.59 -78.54
N THR A 422 7.32 46.96 -77.44
CA THR A 422 6.18 46.23 -76.84
C THR A 422 4.91 46.25 -77.71
N VAL A 423 4.82 47.15 -78.69
CA VAL A 423 3.66 47.25 -79.57
C VAL A 423 3.71 46.17 -80.65
N TYR A 424 4.89 45.88 -81.19
CA TYR A 424 5.01 45.04 -82.38
C TYR A 424 5.71 43.70 -82.11
N MET A 425 6.76 43.65 -81.30
CA MET A 425 7.64 42.46 -81.27
C MET A 425 7.21 41.36 -80.31
N GLY A 426 6.56 41.74 -79.20
CA GLY A 426 5.97 40.79 -78.27
C GLY A 426 4.73 40.14 -78.88
N GLY A 427 4.62 38.81 -78.74
CA GLY A 427 3.41 38.10 -79.14
C GLY A 427 2.19 38.59 -78.34
N LYS A 428 1.05 38.77 -78.99
CA LYS A 428 -0.16 39.21 -78.30
C LYS A 428 -0.79 38.06 -77.52
N GLY A 429 -1.36 38.36 -76.36
CA GLY A 429 -2.11 37.39 -75.59
C GLY A 429 -3.33 36.89 -76.37
N GLY A 430 -3.72 35.64 -76.15
CA GLY A 430 -4.98 35.11 -76.67
C GLY A 430 -6.18 35.78 -76.00
N THR A 431 -7.36 35.73 -76.65
CA THR A 431 -8.58 36.36 -76.13
C THR A 431 -9.79 35.45 -76.25
N SER A 432 -10.89 35.83 -75.60
CA SER A 432 -12.21 35.22 -75.84
C SER A 432 -12.81 35.58 -77.21
N ALA A 433 -12.10 36.33 -78.06
CA ALA A 433 -12.48 36.59 -79.46
C ALA A 433 -11.64 35.77 -80.45
N GLY A 434 -10.51 35.21 -80.00
CA GLY A 434 -9.63 34.37 -80.80
C GLY A 434 -8.15 34.47 -80.42
N GLY A 435 -7.33 33.77 -81.19
CA GLY A 435 -5.89 33.67 -81.01
C GLY A 435 -5.16 35.01 -81.09
N GLY A 436 -4.13 35.15 -80.27
CA GLY A 436 -3.29 36.34 -80.25
C GLY A 436 -2.44 36.45 -81.51
N ALA A 437 -2.32 37.66 -82.05
CA ALA A 437 -1.42 37.92 -83.17
C ALA A 437 0.05 37.63 -82.78
N GLY A 438 0.81 37.04 -83.69
CA GLY A 438 2.25 36.89 -83.51
C GLY A 438 2.96 38.25 -83.52
N GLY A 439 4.13 38.30 -82.88
CA GLY A 439 4.99 39.47 -82.89
C GLY A 439 5.45 39.78 -84.31
N LEU A 440 5.32 41.04 -84.72
CA LEU A 440 5.84 41.59 -85.96
C LEU A 440 7.32 41.98 -85.78
N GLY A 441 8.19 41.31 -86.53
CA GLY A 441 9.62 41.61 -86.55
C GLY A 441 9.91 42.98 -87.16
N THR A 442 10.87 43.69 -86.60
CA THR A 442 11.45 44.92 -87.18
C THR A 442 12.80 44.62 -87.80
N SER A 443 13.19 45.31 -88.88
CA SER A 443 14.53 45.32 -89.52
C SER A 443 15.46 44.15 -89.15
N GLY A 444 15.29 43.00 -89.80
CA GLY A 444 16.11 41.79 -89.59
C GLY A 444 15.41 40.70 -88.77
N TYR A 445 14.47 41.05 -87.90
CA TYR A 445 13.69 40.08 -87.11
C TYR A 445 12.56 39.45 -87.93
N THR A 446 12.21 38.22 -87.55
CA THR A 446 11.16 37.40 -88.17
C THR A 446 9.91 37.37 -87.31
N ASN A 447 8.77 37.18 -87.96
CA ASN A 447 7.48 37.22 -87.29
C ASN A 447 7.23 35.94 -86.47
N GLY A 448 6.62 36.11 -85.30
CA GLY A 448 5.98 35.01 -84.60
C GLY A 448 4.70 34.57 -85.31
N GLY A 449 4.31 33.32 -85.09
CA GLY A 449 3.04 32.78 -85.54
C GLY A 449 1.87 33.29 -84.69
N ALA A 450 0.69 33.39 -85.28
CA ALA A 450 -0.54 33.65 -84.53
C ALA A 450 -0.94 32.43 -83.67
N GLY A 451 -1.56 32.68 -82.52
CA GLY A 451 -2.20 31.64 -81.73
C GLY A 451 -3.44 31.07 -82.45
N GLY A 452 -3.80 29.85 -82.12
CA GLY A 452 -5.01 29.21 -82.63
C GLY A 452 -6.28 29.80 -82.04
N THR A 453 -7.40 29.61 -82.73
CA THR A 453 -8.75 29.99 -82.25
C THR A 453 -9.62 28.75 -82.21
N ALA A 454 -10.26 28.48 -81.08
CA ALA A 454 -11.22 27.40 -80.93
C ALA A 454 -12.56 27.96 -80.44
N THR A 455 -13.63 27.65 -81.16
CA THR A 455 -14.99 28.16 -80.88
C THR A 455 -15.99 27.02 -80.90
N SER A 456 -16.76 26.87 -79.82
CA SER A 456 -17.88 25.92 -79.74
C SER A 456 -18.96 26.43 -78.79
N GLY A 457 -20.23 26.23 -79.13
CA GLY A 457 -21.36 26.60 -78.27
C GLY A 457 -21.38 28.08 -77.86
N GLY A 458 -20.92 29.00 -78.72
CA GLY A 458 -20.82 30.43 -78.42
C GLY A 458 -19.64 30.82 -77.51
N ARG A 459 -18.80 29.85 -77.11
CA ARG A 459 -17.58 30.06 -76.32
C ARG A 459 -16.38 30.04 -77.25
N THR A 460 -15.50 31.02 -77.10
CA THR A 460 -14.25 31.12 -77.88
C THR A 460 -13.07 31.29 -76.95
N ILE A 461 -11.96 30.61 -77.26
CA ILE A 461 -10.68 30.80 -76.58
C ILE A 461 -9.54 30.87 -77.61
N GLY A 462 -8.55 31.72 -77.32
CA GLY A 462 -7.39 31.94 -78.16
C GLY A 462 -6.08 31.50 -77.50
N GLY A 463 -5.18 30.89 -78.27
CA GLY A 463 -3.78 30.70 -77.87
C GLY A 463 -3.01 32.02 -77.95
N GLY A 464 -1.90 32.13 -77.21
CA GLY A 464 -1.01 33.29 -77.31
C GLY A 464 -0.21 33.30 -78.61
N GLY A 465 0.04 34.48 -79.19
CA GLY A 465 0.90 34.63 -80.36
C GLY A 465 2.38 34.44 -80.01
N GLY A 466 3.18 33.90 -80.93
CA GLY A 466 4.63 33.75 -80.74
C GLY A 466 5.34 35.12 -80.79
N GLY A 467 6.49 35.24 -80.13
CA GLY A 467 7.33 36.45 -80.19
C GLY A 467 8.20 36.49 -81.45
N SER A 468 8.68 37.69 -81.83
CA SER A 468 9.60 37.85 -82.97
C SER A 468 11.03 37.39 -82.65
N GLY A 469 11.70 36.69 -83.57
CA GLY A 469 13.08 36.21 -83.40
C GLY A 469 14.07 36.78 -84.43
N TYR A 470 15.36 36.45 -84.34
CA TYR A 470 16.39 36.95 -85.25
C TYR A 470 17.46 35.93 -85.64
N ASP A 471 18.32 35.52 -84.70
CA ASP A 471 19.57 34.80 -84.97
C ASP A 471 19.64 33.40 -84.32
N ALA A 472 18.55 32.95 -83.68
CA ALA A 472 18.43 31.62 -83.12
C ALA A 472 17.11 30.94 -83.50
N SER A 473 16.97 29.65 -83.20
CA SER A 473 15.72 28.92 -83.44
C SER A 473 14.57 29.47 -82.58
N GLY A 474 13.40 29.66 -83.18
CA GLY A 474 12.20 30.07 -82.47
C GLY A 474 11.68 28.98 -81.55
N GLY A 475 11.09 29.38 -80.43
CA GLY A 475 10.44 28.47 -79.48
C GLY A 475 9.13 27.90 -79.99
N ARG A 476 8.81 26.66 -79.63
CA ARG A 476 7.50 26.05 -79.94
C ARG A 476 6.39 26.71 -79.10
N GLY A 477 5.23 26.95 -79.69
CA GLY A 477 4.01 27.32 -78.98
C GLY A 477 3.42 26.14 -78.20
N GLY A 478 2.83 26.40 -77.04
CA GLY A 478 2.24 25.37 -76.20
C GLY A 478 1.03 24.73 -76.87
N SER A 479 0.95 23.40 -76.86
CA SER A 479 -0.28 22.69 -77.22
C SER A 479 -1.34 22.85 -76.12
N ALA A 480 -2.61 22.65 -76.46
CA ALA A 480 -3.70 22.83 -75.52
C ALA A 480 -4.80 21.80 -75.73
N VAL A 481 -5.26 21.14 -74.65
CA VAL A 481 -6.40 20.22 -74.68
C VAL A 481 -7.52 20.67 -73.75
N GLY A 482 -8.70 20.93 -74.32
CA GLY A 482 -9.85 21.45 -73.58
C GLY A 482 -10.46 20.43 -72.64
N GLY A 483 -10.78 19.23 -73.13
CA GLY A 483 -11.44 18.18 -72.36
C GLY A 483 -10.51 17.46 -71.41
N ILE A 484 -9.82 16.43 -71.92
CA ILE A 484 -9.07 15.45 -71.11
C ILE A 484 -7.64 15.30 -71.63
N TYR A 485 -6.68 15.42 -70.72
CA TYR A 485 -5.30 14.97 -70.95
C TYR A 485 -5.09 13.63 -70.23
N ASN A 486 -4.76 12.57 -70.97
CA ASN A 486 -4.35 11.28 -70.43
C ASN A 486 -2.84 11.11 -70.59
N ALA A 487 -2.08 11.16 -69.49
CA ALA A 487 -0.63 11.06 -69.50
C ALA A 487 -0.15 9.67 -69.97
N SER A 488 1.15 9.52 -70.26
CA SER A 488 1.74 8.23 -70.67
C SER A 488 1.60 7.12 -69.61
N THR A 489 1.41 7.53 -68.37
CA THR A 489 1.12 6.67 -67.23
C THR A 489 -0.37 6.42 -67.01
N GLY A 490 -1.26 7.16 -67.67
CA GLY A 490 -2.68 7.08 -67.41
C GLY A 490 -3.36 5.95 -68.18
N THR A 491 -4.26 5.25 -67.50
CA THR A 491 -5.30 4.43 -68.15
C THR A 491 -6.61 5.18 -67.99
N LEU A 492 -7.33 5.38 -69.09
CA LEU A 492 -8.63 6.05 -69.12
C LEU A 492 -9.65 5.11 -69.75
N ALA A 493 -10.65 4.70 -68.98
CA ALA A 493 -11.82 3.97 -69.45
C ALA A 493 -13.02 4.93 -69.53
N ILE A 494 -13.73 4.94 -70.66
CA ILE A 494 -14.95 5.75 -70.85
C ILE A 494 -16.07 4.80 -71.25
N ILE A 495 -17.03 4.64 -70.34
CA ILE A 495 -18.10 3.64 -70.40
C ILE A 495 -19.46 4.25 -70.01
N GLY A 496 -20.51 3.44 -70.06
CA GLY A 496 -21.88 3.86 -69.72
C GLY A 496 -22.42 4.90 -70.70
N THR A 497 -23.18 5.87 -70.20
CA THR A 497 -23.75 6.98 -71.00
C THR A 497 -22.79 8.18 -71.13
N SER A 498 -21.52 8.03 -70.74
CA SER A 498 -20.55 9.13 -70.70
C SER A 498 -20.43 9.90 -72.02
N THR A 499 -20.38 11.23 -71.93
CA THR A 499 -20.22 12.13 -73.08
C THR A 499 -19.08 13.11 -72.88
N ILE A 500 -18.36 13.42 -73.96
CA ILE A 500 -17.33 14.47 -73.97
C ILE A 500 -17.67 15.43 -75.09
N SER A 501 -18.10 16.63 -74.73
CA SER A 501 -18.74 17.53 -75.67
C SER A 501 -18.35 19.00 -75.49
N SER A 502 -18.43 19.79 -76.57
CA SER A 502 -18.29 21.26 -76.50
C SER A 502 -17.00 21.78 -75.83
N ASN A 503 -15.95 20.97 -75.75
CA ASN A 503 -14.66 21.36 -75.20
C ASN A 503 -13.81 22.05 -76.26
N ILE A 504 -13.03 23.07 -75.87
CA ILE A 504 -12.25 23.90 -76.80
C ILE A 504 -10.77 23.96 -76.42
N GLY A 505 -9.86 23.69 -77.36
CA GLY A 505 -8.42 23.75 -77.11
C GLY A 505 -7.69 24.56 -78.16
N ALA A 506 -7.05 25.66 -77.76
CA ALA A 506 -6.35 26.58 -78.65
C ALA A 506 -4.84 26.56 -78.41
N GLY A 507 -4.06 26.06 -79.36
CA GLY A 507 -2.60 26.03 -79.28
C GLY A 507 -1.96 27.40 -79.50
N GLY A 508 -0.80 27.66 -78.89
CA GLY A 508 -0.06 28.91 -79.05
C GLY A 508 0.69 29.00 -80.38
N GLY A 509 0.99 30.22 -80.84
CA GLY A 509 1.80 30.45 -82.03
C GLY A 509 3.28 30.16 -81.78
N GLY A 510 4.00 29.67 -82.78
CA GLY A 510 5.45 29.46 -82.70
C GLY A 510 6.23 30.77 -82.75
N GLY A 511 7.36 30.86 -82.03
CA GLY A 511 8.23 32.03 -82.08
C GLY A 511 8.92 32.19 -83.44
N GLY A 512 9.15 33.42 -83.88
CA GLY A 512 10.04 33.69 -85.00
C GLY A 512 11.45 33.22 -84.69
N GLY A 513 12.22 32.84 -85.71
CA GLY A 513 13.62 32.45 -85.55
C GLY A 513 14.50 32.91 -86.70
N GLY A 514 15.81 32.70 -86.56
CA GLY A 514 16.80 32.90 -87.61
C GLY A 514 16.73 31.79 -88.64
N THR A 515 17.37 30.66 -88.36
CA THR A 515 17.43 29.52 -89.28
C THR A 515 16.16 28.67 -89.26
N ILE A 516 15.49 28.57 -88.12
CA ILE A 516 14.29 27.74 -87.92
C ILE A 516 13.26 28.52 -87.11
N GLY A 517 12.06 28.67 -87.65
CA GLY A 517 10.90 29.18 -86.91
C GLY A 517 10.36 28.12 -85.94
N GLY A 518 9.84 28.55 -84.80
CA GLY A 518 9.23 27.67 -83.82
C GLY A 518 7.93 27.06 -84.33
N ASN A 519 7.65 25.80 -84.00
CA ASN A 519 6.39 25.16 -84.36
C ASN A 519 5.22 25.79 -83.59
N GLY A 520 4.05 25.87 -84.23
CA GLY A 520 2.81 26.16 -83.53
C GLY A 520 2.46 25.05 -82.52
N GLY A 521 1.71 25.40 -81.49
CA GLY A 521 1.08 24.47 -80.57
C GLY A 521 -0.16 23.85 -81.20
N ARG A 522 -0.42 22.58 -80.90
CA ARG A 522 -1.60 21.87 -81.39
C ARG A 522 -2.80 22.16 -80.51
N GLY A 523 -3.94 22.49 -81.10
CA GLY A 523 -5.22 22.58 -80.40
C GLY A 523 -5.97 21.25 -80.43
N ILE A 524 -6.38 20.75 -79.27
CA ILE A 524 -7.18 19.53 -79.11
C ILE A 524 -8.48 19.86 -78.35
N GLY A 525 -9.64 19.54 -78.94
CA GLY A 525 -10.94 19.76 -78.30
C GLY A 525 -11.20 18.77 -77.16
N ALA A 526 -11.33 17.47 -77.48
CA ALA A 526 -11.79 16.44 -76.56
C ALA A 526 -10.66 15.78 -75.75
N ILE A 527 -9.90 14.84 -76.33
CA ILE A 527 -8.96 14.00 -75.60
C ILE A 527 -7.58 14.02 -76.24
N TRP A 528 -6.53 14.26 -75.44
CA TRP A 528 -5.15 14.00 -75.80
C TRP A 528 -4.64 12.80 -75.00
N ASN A 529 -4.49 11.67 -75.68
CA ASN A 529 -4.04 10.41 -75.11
C ASN A 529 -2.55 10.15 -75.37
N LYS A 530 -1.76 9.96 -74.31
CA LYS A 530 -0.40 9.42 -74.36
C LYS A 530 -0.26 8.06 -73.70
N GLY A 531 -1.25 7.63 -72.90
CA GLY A 531 -1.29 6.35 -72.20
C GLY A 531 -2.27 5.38 -72.85
N THR A 532 -3.07 4.68 -72.06
CA THR A 532 -4.11 3.77 -72.56
C THR A 532 -5.48 4.46 -72.51
N LEU A 533 -6.18 4.47 -73.65
CA LEU A 533 -7.56 4.92 -73.76
C LEU A 533 -8.44 3.77 -74.23
N ASN A 534 -9.33 3.33 -73.34
CA ASN A 534 -10.38 2.36 -73.59
C ASN A 534 -11.71 3.10 -73.65
N ILE A 535 -12.37 3.11 -74.81
CA ILE A 535 -13.65 3.80 -75.00
C ILE A 535 -14.60 2.88 -75.73
N THR A 536 -15.83 2.75 -75.21
CA THR A 536 -16.85 1.95 -75.90
C THR A 536 -17.23 2.59 -77.23
N SER A 537 -17.77 1.79 -78.15
CA SER A 537 -18.22 2.29 -79.45
C SER A 537 -19.30 3.38 -79.31
N GLY A 538 -20.21 3.23 -78.33
CA GLY A 538 -21.25 4.22 -78.01
C GLY A 538 -20.68 5.55 -77.53
N ASN A 539 -19.75 5.52 -76.57
CA ASN A 539 -19.14 6.75 -76.05
C ASN A 539 -18.23 7.43 -77.09
N ASN A 540 -17.55 6.66 -77.94
CA ASN A 540 -16.76 7.21 -79.03
C ASN A 540 -17.65 7.94 -80.07
N ALA A 541 -18.86 7.43 -80.32
CA ALA A 541 -19.85 8.11 -81.15
C ALA A 541 -20.43 9.37 -80.49
N ALA A 542 -20.45 9.44 -79.15
CA ALA A 542 -20.95 10.57 -78.38
C ALA A 542 -19.99 11.78 -78.31
N LEU A 543 -18.78 11.67 -78.87
CA LEU A 543 -17.81 12.79 -78.95
C LEU A 543 -18.26 13.87 -79.94
N THR A 544 -18.93 14.91 -79.43
CA THR A 544 -19.63 15.90 -80.26
C THR A 544 -19.32 17.35 -79.88
N GLY A 545 -19.29 18.26 -80.85
CA GLY A 545 -19.12 19.70 -80.60
C GLY A 545 -17.75 20.12 -80.04
N ASN A 546 -16.78 19.22 -79.86
CA ASN A 546 -15.44 19.57 -79.44
C ASN A 546 -14.65 20.24 -80.57
N VAL A 547 -13.83 21.24 -80.26
CA VAL A 547 -13.10 22.02 -81.27
C VAL A 547 -11.66 22.27 -80.86
N GLY A 548 -10.72 21.86 -81.71
CA GLY A 548 -9.31 22.25 -81.61
C GLY A 548 -9.01 23.44 -82.52
N GLY A 549 -8.11 24.32 -82.10
CA GLY A 549 -7.55 25.39 -82.93
C GLY A 549 -6.04 25.45 -82.77
N SER A 550 -5.27 25.03 -83.76
CA SER A 550 -3.80 25.05 -83.66
C SER A 550 -3.22 26.42 -83.97
N GLY A 551 -2.11 26.74 -83.31
CA GLY A 551 -1.33 27.94 -83.62
C GLY A 551 -0.52 27.77 -84.91
N SER A 552 -0.20 28.90 -85.52
CA SER A 552 0.66 28.95 -86.69
C SER A 552 2.13 28.81 -86.30
N GLY A 553 2.94 28.19 -87.16
CA GLY A 553 4.39 28.20 -87.01
C GLY A 553 4.98 29.60 -87.19
N GLY A 554 6.06 29.89 -86.47
CA GLY A 554 6.83 31.13 -86.60
C GLY A 554 7.63 31.18 -87.90
N GLN A 555 7.94 32.37 -88.38
CA GLN A 555 8.71 32.57 -89.60
C GLN A 555 10.23 32.45 -89.33
N ALA A 556 10.97 32.07 -90.36
CA ALA A 556 12.43 32.12 -90.40
C ALA A 556 12.93 33.21 -91.37
N ILE A 557 14.22 33.58 -91.31
CA ILE A 557 14.81 34.53 -92.27
C ILE A 557 14.85 33.89 -93.66
N SER A 558 14.96 34.69 -94.71
CA SER A 558 15.05 34.18 -96.10
C SER A 558 16.15 33.12 -96.24
N GLY A 559 15.77 31.88 -96.57
CA GLY A 559 16.67 30.72 -96.64
C GLY A 559 16.60 29.76 -95.44
N GLY A 560 15.90 30.12 -94.37
CA GLY A 560 15.57 29.26 -93.23
C GLY A 560 14.26 28.49 -93.41
N THR A 561 13.92 27.63 -92.44
CA THR A 561 12.69 26.82 -92.45
C THR A 561 11.67 27.38 -91.47
N ASN A 562 10.48 27.74 -91.96
CA ASN A 562 9.36 28.13 -91.11
C ASN A 562 8.96 27.00 -90.17
N GLY A 563 8.48 27.36 -88.99
CA GLY A 563 7.87 26.39 -88.08
C GLY A 563 6.63 25.77 -88.71
N THR A 564 6.33 24.54 -88.31
CA THR A 564 5.13 23.84 -88.74
C THR A 564 3.90 24.33 -87.99
N SER A 565 2.75 24.37 -88.67
CA SER A 565 1.43 24.60 -88.05
C SER A 565 0.74 23.25 -87.89
N PRO A 566 0.63 22.69 -86.67
CA PRO A 566 0.02 21.37 -86.49
C PRO A 566 -1.46 21.37 -86.88
N THR A 567 -1.98 20.28 -87.44
CA THR A 567 -3.42 20.14 -87.68
C THR A 567 -4.19 20.13 -86.35
N ALA A 568 -5.26 20.91 -86.24
CA ALA A 568 -6.14 20.86 -85.08
C ALA A 568 -6.86 19.51 -84.98
N VAL A 569 -7.16 19.07 -83.76
CA VAL A 569 -7.88 17.82 -83.51
C VAL A 569 -9.13 18.11 -82.69
N ASN A 570 -10.30 17.79 -83.22
CA ASN A 570 -11.56 18.06 -82.51
C ASN A 570 -11.80 17.04 -81.39
N ASN A 571 -11.67 15.75 -81.70
CA ASN A 571 -11.99 14.66 -80.77
C ASN A 571 -10.72 14.05 -80.14
N ILE A 572 -10.28 12.88 -80.61
CA ILE A 572 -9.17 12.14 -80.00
C ILE A 572 -7.86 12.40 -80.76
N LEU A 573 -6.83 12.85 -80.04
CA LEU A 573 -5.44 12.77 -80.45
C LEU A 573 -4.78 11.62 -79.69
N ASN A 574 -4.43 10.55 -80.40
CA ASN A 574 -3.60 9.48 -79.85
C ASN A 574 -2.12 9.74 -80.18
N ASP A 575 -1.31 10.05 -79.18
CA ASP A 575 0.07 10.54 -79.28
C ASP A 575 1.03 9.54 -78.61
N GLY A 576 1.25 8.42 -79.28
CA GLY A 576 2.13 7.34 -78.82
C GLY A 576 1.51 6.38 -77.79
N GLY A 577 0.23 6.57 -77.43
CA GLY A 577 -0.52 5.70 -76.53
C GLY A 577 -1.29 4.56 -77.22
N THR A 578 -1.95 3.73 -76.42
CA THR A 578 -2.88 2.69 -76.88
C THR A 578 -4.29 3.26 -76.96
N LEU A 579 -4.97 3.03 -78.08
CA LEU A 579 -6.37 3.44 -78.28
C LEU A 579 -7.22 2.21 -78.66
N ASN A 580 -8.17 1.87 -77.79
CA ASN A 580 -9.17 0.84 -78.04
C ASN A 580 -10.57 1.48 -78.10
N THR A 581 -11.12 1.61 -79.32
CA THR A 581 -12.46 2.18 -79.58
C THR A 581 -13.56 1.14 -79.72
N ALA A 582 -13.18 -0.14 -79.73
CA ALA A 582 -14.09 -1.28 -79.68
C ALA A 582 -14.04 -1.93 -78.30
N TYR A 583 -13.72 -1.14 -77.27
CA TYR A 583 -13.64 -1.62 -75.91
C TYR A 583 -15.01 -2.12 -75.49
N THR A 584 -15.14 -3.43 -75.40
CA THR A 584 -16.16 -4.07 -74.59
C THR A 584 -15.68 -3.94 -73.15
N SER A 585 -16.46 -3.27 -72.31
CA SER A 585 -16.16 -3.24 -70.88
C SER A 585 -15.99 -4.68 -70.43
N ASP A 586 -14.82 -4.98 -69.91
CA ASP A 586 -14.65 -6.19 -69.13
C ASP A 586 -15.59 -6.04 -67.95
N THR A 587 -16.53 -6.96 -67.81
CA THR A 587 -17.42 -7.06 -66.64
C THR A 587 -17.13 -8.33 -65.85
N THR A 588 -16.11 -9.10 -66.26
CA THR A 588 -15.72 -10.34 -65.59
C THR A 588 -14.69 -10.00 -64.53
N ALA A 589 -15.03 -10.27 -63.28
CA ALA A 589 -14.12 -10.09 -62.16
C ALA A 589 -12.96 -11.09 -62.23
N PRO A 590 -11.73 -10.70 -61.84
CA PRO A 590 -10.61 -11.63 -61.77
C PRO A 590 -10.89 -12.72 -60.74
N THR A 591 -10.69 -13.97 -61.13
CA THR A 591 -10.78 -15.13 -60.25
C THR A 591 -9.38 -15.59 -59.86
N GLY A 592 -9.18 -16.02 -58.62
CA GLY A 592 -7.94 -16.68 -58.25
C GLY A 592 -8.01 -18.15 -58.65
N THR A 593 -7.03 -18.62 -59.43
CA THR A 593 -7.01 -20.00 -59.91
C THR A 593 -6.37 -20.94 -58.90
N SER A 594 -5.36 -20.47 -58.16
CA SER A 594 -4.69 -21.28 -57.12
C SER A 594 -3.77 -20.45 -56.23
N ILE A 595 -3.65 -20.88 -54.96
CA ILE A 595 -2.52 -20.54 -54.10
C ILE A 595 -1.77 -21.84 -53.81
N VAL A 596 -0.47 -21.88 -54.08
CA VAL A 596 0.34 -23.09 -53.90
C VAL A 596 1.49 -22.81 -52.94
N ILE A 597 1.53 -23.56 -51.85
CA ILE A 597 2.63 -23.59 -50.89
C ILE A 597 3.56 -24.73 -51.29
N ALA A 598 4.82 -24.41 -51.60
CA ALA A 598 5.78 -25.37 -52.14
C ALA A 598 6.19 -26.45 -51.13
N ASN A 599 6.50 -26.07 -49.88
CA ASN A 599 6.77 -26.99 -48.78
C ASN A 599 5.63 -26.91 -47.76
N THR A 600 4.87 -28.00 -47.65
CA THR A 600 3.69 -28.10 -46.78
C THR A 600 4.00 -28.62 -45.38
N SER A 601 5.26 -28.92 -45.06
CA SER A 601 5.64 -29.42 -43.73
C SER A 601 6.76 -28.56 -43.19
N LEU A 602 6.38 -27.60 -42.36
CA LEU A 602 7.30 -26.60 -41.81
C LEU A 602 7.55 -26.87 -40.33
N SER A 603 8.82 -26.88 -39.94
CA SER A 603 9.18 -26.71 -38.53
C SER A 603 8.88 -25.28 -38.09
N SER A 604 8.73 -25.06 -36.78
CA SER A 604 8.76 -23.73 -36.16
C SER A 604 9.85 -22.84 -36.77
N GLY A 605 9.48 -21.67 -37.32
CA GLY A 605 10.39 -20.73 -38.01
C GLY A 605 10.88 -21.15 -39.40
N GLY A 606 10.46 -22.32 -39.91
CA GLY A 606 10.77 -22.79 -41.25
C GLY A 606 10.09 -21.95 -42.34
N THR A 607 10.66 -21.94 -43.55
CA THR A 607 10.16 -21.13 -44.66
C THR A 607 9.71 -21.96 -45.87
N SER A 608 8.74 -21.44 -46.62
CA SER A 608 8.28 -21.98 -47.91
C SER A 608 8.01 -20.87 -48.91
N LEU A 609 8.22 -21.14 -50.20
CA LEU A 609 7.70 -20.29 -51.27
C LEU A 609 6.17 -20.48 -51.39
N VAL A 610 5.45 -19.38 -51.58
CA VAL A 610 4.01 -19.36 -51.86
C VAL A 610 3.78 -18.68 -53.21
N THR A 611 2.99 -19.31 -54.06
CA THR A 611 2.67 -18.81 -55.40
C THR A 611 1.16 -18.59 -55.53
N PHE A 612 0.75 -17.35 -55.79
CA PHE A 612 -0.63 -16.96 -56.09
C PHE A 612 -0.78 -16.86 -57.61
N THR A 613 -1.84 -17.42 -58.16
CA THR A 613 -2.15 -17.35 -59.60
C THR A 613 -3.61 -16.93 -59.79
N PHE A 614 -3.82 -16.00 -60.72
CA PHE A 614 -5.14 -15.46 -61.08
C PHE A 614 -5.51 -15.81 -62.53
N SER A 615 -6.79 -15.73 -62.87
CA SER A 615 -7.30 -15.98 -64.24
C SER A 615 -6.83 -14.94 -65.25
N GLU A 616 -6.37 -13.78 -64.76
CA GLU A 616 -5.93 -12.64 -65.55
C GLU A 616 -5.04 -11.71 -64.70
N PRO A 617 -4.42 -10.67 -65.30
CA PRO A 617 -3.57 -9.73 -64.55
C PRO A 617 -4.35 -8.93 -63.51
N VAL A 618 -3.88 -8.95 -62.26
CA VAL A 618 -4.49 -8.24 -61.13
C VAL A 618 -3.60 -7.16 -60.54
N PHE A 619 -4.22 -6.15 -59.93
CA PHE A 619 -3.59 -4.99 -59.30
C PHE A 619 -4.16 -4.80 -57.89
N GLY A 620 -3.37 -4.21 -57.00
CA GLY A 620 -3.81 -3.89 -55.64
C GLY A 620 -3.32 -4.84 -54.54
N LEU A 621 -2.85 -6.05 -54.89
CA LEU A 621 -2.46 -7.07 -53.90
C LEU A 621 -1.35 -6.59 -52.95
N GLU A 622 -1.68 -6.48 -51.66
CA GLU A 622 -0.76 -6.21 -50.56
C GLU A 622 -0.70 -7.40 -49.57
N ILE A 623 0.43 -7.54 -48.86
CA ILE A 623 0.60 -8.63 -47.88
C ILE A 623 -0.42 -8.53 -46.74
N SER A 624 -0.80 -7.32 -46.34
CA SER A 624 -1.80 -7.06 -45.30
C SER A 624 -3.19 -7.61 -45.62
N GLU A 625 -3.46 -7.93 -46.89
CA GLU A 625 -4.74 -8.44 -47.36
C GLU A 625 -4.79 -9.98 -47.38
N ILE A 626 -3.68 -10.66 -47.05
CA ILE A 626 -3.57 -12.13 -47.09
C ILE A 626 -3.60 -12.69 -45.66
N THR A 627 -4.53 -13.61 -45.41
CA THR A 627 -4.60 -14.32 -44.12
C THR A 627 -3.69 -15.55 -44.13
N VAL A 628 -2.80 -15.63 -43.14
CA VAL A 628 -1.76 -16.68 -43.04
C VAL A 628 -1.83 -17.33 -41.64
N PRO A 629 -2.70 -18.32 -41.43
CA PRO A 629 -2.84 -18.97 -40.12
C PRO A 629 -1.53 -19.66 -39.70
N ASN A 630 -1.00 -19.36 -38.51
CA ASN A 630 0.27 -19.93 -38.03
C ASN A 630 1.48 -19.65 -38.95
N GLY A 631 1.50 -18.49 -39.61
CA GLY A 631 2.66 -18.03 -40.35
C GLY A 631 2.60 -16.54 -40.70
N THR A 632 3.62 -16.06 -41.41
CA THR A 632 3.68 -14.71 -41.98
C THR A 632 4.19 -14.76 -43.42
N LEU A 633 3.82 -13.77 -44.23
CA LEU A 633 4.34 -13.61 -45.59
C LEU A 633 5.28 -12.42 -45.68
N SER A 634 6.31 -12.54 -46.52
CA SER A 634 7.26 -11.48 -46.83
C SER A 634 7.67 -11.55 -48.31
N ASN A 635 8.29 -10.48 -48.82
CA ASN A 635 8.85 -10.43 -50.18
C ASN A 635 7.81 -10.75 -51.28
N LEU A 636 6.61 -10.17 -51.19
CA LEU A 636 5.60 -10.31 -52.24
C LEU A 636 6.05 -9.59 -53.51
N VAL A 637 6.20 -10.32 -54.61
CA VAL A 637 6.68 -9.82 -55.90
C VAL A 637 5.93 -10.44 -57.07
N THR A 638 5.88 -9.74 -58.21
CA THR A 638 5.33 -10.24 -59.48
C THR A 638 6.11 -9.69 -60.68
N THR A 639 6.04 -10.37 -61.82
CA THR A 639 6.62 -9.92 -63.10
C THR A 639 5.58 -9.70 -64.21
N ASN A 640 4.37 -10.23 -64.04
CA ASN A 640 3.33 -10.25 -65.08
C ASN A 640 1.93 -9.93 -64.52
N ASN A 641 1.79 -9.64 -63.22
CA ASN A 641 0.55 -9.38 -62.50
C ASN A 641 -0.47 -10.54 -62.49
N ILE A 642 -0.16 -11.68 -63.11
CA ILE A 642 -0.98 -12.90 -63.08
C ILE A 642 -0.47 -13.86 -62.00
N THR A 643 0.85 -13.94 -61.85
CA THR A 643 1.52 -14.81 -60.89
C THR A 643 2.29 -13.97 -59.90
N TRP A 644 2.02 -14.16 -58.62
CA TRP A 644 2.69 -13.49 -57.51
C TRP A 644 3.39 -14.51 -56.63
N THR A 645 4.56 -14.17 -56.11
CA THR A 645 5.30 -15.05 -55.20
C THR A 645 5.64 -14.33 -53.91
N ALA A 646 5.56 -15.04 -52.79
CA ALA A 646 5.95 -14.57 -51.47
C ALA A 646 6.65 -15.68 -50.68
N THR A 647 7.35 -15.30 -49.61
CA THR A 647 7.98 -16.22 -48.66
C THR A 647 7.12 -16.36 -47.42
N LEU A 648 6.57 -17.56 -47.20
CA LEU A 648 5.92 -17.98 -45.96
C LEU A 648 6.99 -18.33 -44.92
N THR A 649 6.84 -17.80 -43.72
CA THR A 649 7.58 -18.21 -42.53
C THR A 649 6.58 -18.74 -41.50
N ALA A 650 6.73 -19.99 -41.09
CA ALA A 650 5.87 -20.59 -40.08
C ALA A 650 6.06 -19.92 -38.72
N SER A 651 4.96 -19.69 -38.00
CA SER A 651 4.98 -19.10 -36.66
C SER A 651 5.78 -19.97 -35.71
N SER A 652 6.59 -19.33 -34.87
CA SER A 652 7.33 -20.03 -33.82
C SER A 652 6.38 -20.59 -32.76
N ASN A 653 6.69 -21.77 -32.24
CA ASN A 653 6.01 -22.42 -31.11
C ASN A 653 4.51 -22.63 -31.33
N THR A 654 4.15 -23.06 -32.55
CA THR A 654 2.77 -23.40 -32.91
C THR A 654 2.77 -24.76 -33.58
N SER A 655 1.79 -25.60 -33.22
CA SER A 655 1.53 -26.85 -33.92
C SER A 655 0.14 -26.84 -34.49
N SER A 656 0.06 -27.06 -35.79
CA SER A 656 -1.20 -27.21 -36.51
C SER A 656 -1.00 -28.22 -37.62
N ASN A 657 -1.88 -29.23 -37.62
CA ASN A 657 -1.88 -30.30 -38.61
C ASN A 657 -2.37 -29.84 -39.98
N SER A 658 -3.03 -28.68 -40.08
CA SER A 658 -3.57 -28.15 -41.33
C SER A 658 -3.83 -26.65 -41.20
N ASN A 659 -3.14 -25.86 -42.03
CA ASN A 659 -3.35 -24.44 -42.22
C ASN A 659 -3.53 -24.18 -43.70
N ALA A 660 -4.40 -23.25 -44.09
CA ALA A 660 -4.51 -22.79 -45.46
C ALA A 660 -4.37 -21.28 -45.48
N ILE A 661 -3.49 -20.78 -46.35
CA ILE A 661 -3.43 -19.36 -46.67
C ILE A 661 -4.72 -19.01 -47.40
N SER A 662 -5.36 -17.92 -46.99
CA SER A 662 -6.60 -17.44 -47.58
C SER A 662 -6.37 -16.04 -48.15
N LEU A 663 -6.73 -15.85 -49.41
CA LEU A 663 -6.76 -14.54 -50.07
C LEU A 663 -8.20 -14.22 -50.46
N PRO A 664 -8.84 -13.22 -49.83
CA PRO A 664 -10.05 -12.62 -50.38
C PRO A 664 -9.71 -11.95 -51.72
N LEU A 665 -10.39 -12.34 -52.79
CA LEU A 665 -10.14 -11.81 -54.14
C LEU A 665 -10.63 -10.36 -54.29
N SER A 666 -11.35 -9.82 -53.31
CA SER A 666 -11.72 -8.41 -53.24
C SER A 666 -10.52 -7.47 -53.06
N ALA A 667 -9.40 -8.00 -52.57
CA ALA A 667 -8.12 -7.32 -52.46
C ALA A 667 -7.47 -7.01 -53.82
N VAL A 668 -7.96 -7.65 -54.88
CA VAL A 668 -7.37 -7.55 -56.20
C VAL A 668 -8.42 -7.14 -57.22
N GLN A 669 -8.03 -6.28 -58.15
CA GLN A 669 -8.87 -5.85 -59.27
C GLN A 669 -8.12 -6.02 -60.57
N ASP A 670 -8.85 -6.22 -61.65
CA ASP A 670 -8.26 -6.23 -62.98
C ASP A 670 -7.93 -4.81 -63.46
N SER A 671 -7.49 -4.70 -64.71
CA SER A 671 -7.20 -3.41 -65.35
C SER A 671 -8.46 -2.59 -65.72
N ALA A 672 -9.64 -3.22 -65.73
CA ALA A 672 -10.94 -2.60 -66.00
C ALA A 672 -11.61 -2.09 -64.72
N GLY A 673 -11.08 -2.42 -63.55
CA GLY A 673 -11.63 -2.07 -62.25
C GLY A 673 -12.66 -3.06 -61.73
N ASN A 674 -12.81 -4.24 -62.36
CA ASN A 674 -13.61 -5.31 -61.80
C ASN A 674 -12.85 -5.88 -60.61
N ILE A 675 -13.49 -5.84 -59.45
CA ILE A 675 -12.96 -6.38 -58.21
C ILE A 675 -13.20 -7.89 -58.20
N GLY A 676 -12.18 -8.67 -57.89
CA GLY A 676 -12.30 -10.12 -57.76
C GLY A 676 -13.34 -10.50 -56.70
N THR A 677 -14.08 -11.58 -56.92
CA THR A 677 -15.15 -12.02 -56.01
C THR A 677 -14.84 -13.38 -55.41
N GLY A 678 -15.09 -13.54 -54.11
CA GLY A 678 -14.86 -14.79 -53.37
C GLY A 678 -13.46 -14.88 -52.75
N THR A 679 -13.08 -16.08 -52.33
CA THR A 679 -11.85 -16.34 -51.59
C THR A 679 -11.13 -17.52 -52.19
N VAL A 680 -9.81 -17.43 -52.33
CA VAL A 680 -8.97 -18.56 -52.72
C VAL A 680 -8.14 -19.00 -51.55
N THR A 681 -8.17 -20.30 -51.31
CA THR A 681 -7.38 -20.94 -50.27
C THR A 681 -6.23 -21.73 -50.90
N SER A 682 -5.12 -21.81 -50.19
CA SER A 682 -4.00 -22.66 -50.59
C SER A 682 -4.28 -24.14 -50.36
N ASN A 683 -3.38 -24.99 -50.87
CA ASN A 683 -3.21 -26.32 -50.29
C ASN A 683 -2.80 -26.20 -48.81
N SER A 684 -3.18 -27.20 -48.01
CA SER A 684 -2.84 -27.20 -46.58
C SER A 684 -1.33 -27.30 -46.35
N TYR A 685 -0.83 -26.58 -45.35
CA TYR A 685 0.48 -26.80 -44.76
C TYR A 685 0.36 -27.11 -43.27
N ALA A 686 1.18 -28.03 -42.79
CA ALA A 686 1.36 -28.32 -41.39
C ALA A 686 2.53 -27.50 -40.86
N VAL A 687 2.34 -26.95 -39.67
CA VAL A 687 3.42 -26.43 -38.85
C VAL A 687 3.58 -27.41 -37.70
N SER A 688 4.77 -28.00 -37.57
CA SER A 688 5.10 -28.81 -36.41
C SER A 688 6.00 -28.01 -35.49
N ASP A 689 5.53 -27.82 -34.27
CA ASP A 689 6.42 -27.42 -33.21
C ASP A 689 7.34 -28.58 -32.82
N THR A 690 8.64 -28.33 -32.83
CA THR A 690 9.66 -29.30 -32.44
C THR A 690 10.54 -28.77 -31.32
N VAL A 691 10.19 -27.62 -30.73
CA VAL A 691 10.98 -26.95 -29.71
C VAL A 691 10.34 -27.24 -28.35
N PRO A 692 11.04 -27.93 -27.43
CA PRO A 692 10.52 -28.13 -26.08
C PRO A 692 10.36 -26.81 -25.30
N PRO A 693 9.40 -26.72 -24.36
CA PRO A 693 9.18 -25.52 -23.57
C PRO A 693 10.36 -25.22 -22.64
N THR A 694 10.75 -23.95 -22.60
CA THR A 694 11.67 -23.40 -21.60
C THR A 694 10.90 -22.67 -20.51
N ALA A 695 11.51 -22.44 -19.34
CA ALA A 695 10.85 -21.84 -18.19
C ALA A 695 11.80 -20.92 -17.41
N THR A 696 11.27 -19.83 -16.89
CA THR A 696 11.89 -18.99 -15.85
C THR A 696 11.05 -19.07 -14.57
N VAL A 697 11.71 -19.00 -13.42
CA VAL A 697 11.06 -19.01 -12.11
C VAL A 697 11.49 -17.76 -11.35
N VAL A 698 10.55 -17.00 -10.83
CA VAL A 698 10.81 -15.77 -10.08
C VAL A 698 10.05 -15.79 -8.77
N VAL A 699 10.77 -15.59 -7.67
CA VAL A 699 10.20 -15.31 -6.35
C VAL A 699 10.19 -13.80 -6.18
N ALA A 700 8.99 -13.21 -6.01
CA ALA A 700 8.79 -11.77 -5.98
C ALA A 700 9.46 -11.11 -4.76
N ASP A 701 9.27 -11.70 -3.58
CA ASP A 701 9.95 -11.28 -2.36
C ASP A 701 11.14 -12.19 -2.05
N THR A 702 12.33 -11.59 -2.03
CA THR A 702 13.59 -12.31 -1.80
C THR A 702 14.01 -12.38 -0.35
N ALA A 703 13.27 -11.80 0.60
CA ALA A 703 13.58 -11.84 2.02
C ALA A 703 12.29 -12.04 2.83
N LEU A 704 12.01 -13.28 3.21
CA LEU A 704 10.75 -13.66 3.85
C LEU A 704 10.88 -13.78 5.37
N ALA A 705 10.08 -12.99 6.07
CA ALA A 705 9.92 -13.00 7.53
C ALA A 705 8.78 -13.92 8.00
N ALA A 706 8.66 -14.12 9.32
CA ALA A 706 7.65 -14.93 9.97
C ALA A 706 6.22 -14.39 9.72
N GLY A 707 5.43 -15.16 8.98
CA GLY A 707 4.05 -14.81 8.62
C GLY A 707 3.92 -14.15 7.25
N GLU A 708 5.04 -13.87 6.58
CA GLU A 708 5.04 -13.38 5.20
C GLU A 708 4.91 -14.54 4.21
N THR A 709 4.44 -14.21 3.01
CA THR A 709 4.35 -15.12 1.87
C THR A 709 4.82 -14.39 0.61
N SER A 710 5.51 -15.07 -0.30
CA SER A 710 5.87 -14.49 -1.60
C SER A 710 5.02 -15.07 -2.72
N LEU A 711 4.66 -14.23 -3.69
CA LEU A 711 4.22 -14.73 -4.99
C LEU A 711 5.41 -15.36 -5.72
N VAL A 712 5.21 -16.55 -6.28
CA VAL A 712 6.15 -17.23 -7.17
C VAL A 712 5.53 -17.32 -8.54
N THR A 713 6.26 -16.83 -9.54
CA THR A 713 5.82 -16.80 -10.94
C THR A 713 6.71 -17.74 -11.76
N PHE A 714 6.07 -18.68 -12.45
CA PHE A 714 6.69 -19.56 -13.43
C PHE A 714 6.24 -19.08 -14.81
N THR A 715 7.17 -18.67 -15.67
CA THR A 715 6.87 -18.22 -17.04
C THR A 715 7.48 -19.20 -18.02
N PHE A 716 6.65 -19.81 -18.86
CA PHE A 716 7.09 -20.70 -19.92
C PHE A 716 7.24 -19.95 -21.25
N SER A 717 8.09 -20.45 -22.15
CA SER A 717 8.21 -19.90 -23.52
C SER A 717 6.91 -20.00 -24.32
N GLU A 718 6.00 -20.87 -23.90
CA GLU A 718 4.73 -21.21 -24.55
C GLU A 718 3.75 -21.81 -23.55
N VAL A 719 2.52 -22.08 -24.00
CA VAL A 719 1.51 -22.73 -23.17
C VAL A 719 1.90 -24.20 -22.94
N VAL A 720 1.87 -24.63 -21.68
CA VAL A 720 2.24 -26.00 -21.28
C VAL A 720 1.07 -26.76 -20.68
N THR A 721 1.15 -28.08 -20.79
CA THR A 721 0.30 -29.07 -20.13
C THR A 721 1.16 -29.99 -19.26
N GLY A 722 0.55 -30.64 -18.28
CA GLY A 722 1.26 -31.54 -17.37
C GLY A 722 2.10 -30.84 -16.29
N PHE A 723 2.10 -29.50 -16.22
CA PHE A 723 2.72 -28.77 -15.12
C PHE A 723 1.83 -28.76 -13.88
N ASP A 724 2.32 -29.31 -12.79
CA ASP A 724 1.69 -29.21 -11.48
C ASP A 724 2.72 -29.09 -10.34
N ASN A 725 2.26 -29.10 -9.09
CA ASN A 725 3.14 -28.97 -7.93
C ASN A 725 4.13 -30.15 -7.76
N THR A 726 3.90 -31.31 -8.38
CA THR A 726 4.81 -32.47 -8.31
C THR A 726 6.08 -32.27 -9.14
N ASP A 727 6.05 -31.34 -10.10
CA ASP A 727 7.23 -30.91 -10.86
C ASP A 727 8.14 -29.96 -10.08
N ILE A 728 7.70 -29.50 -8.90
CA ILE A 728 8.35 -28.42 -8.16
C ILE A 728 8.98 -28.95 -6.88
N SER A 729 10.24 -28.63 -6.68
CA SER A 729 10.95 -28.80 -5.41
C SER A 729 11.22 -27.43 -4.80
N VAL A 730 10.75 -27.24 -3.57
CA VAL A 730 10.86 -25.97 -2.84
C VAL A 730 11.78 -26.20 -1.65
N ALA A 731 12.94 -25.54 -1.64
CA ALA A 731 13.81 -25.57 -0.47
C ALA A 731 13.19 -24.73 0.65
N ASN A 732 13.00 -25.31 1.84
CA ASN A 732 12.64 -24.54 3.05
C ASN A 732 11.32 -23.75 2.95
N GLY A 733 10.35 -24.26 2.19
CA GLY A 733 9.01 -23.68 2.11
C GLY A 733 8.03 -24.63 1.44
N THR A 734 6.79 -24.16 1.31
CA THR A 734 5.72 -24.86 0.58
C THR A 734 5.06 -23.89 -0.38
N LEU A 735 4.52 -24.41 -1.49
CA LEU A 735 3.72 -23.64 -2.42
C LEU A 735 2.25 -24.03 -2.30
N THR A 736 1.36 -23.07 -2.49
CA THR A 736 -0.04 -23.38 -2.83
C THR A 736 -0.12 -24.10 -4.18
N ALA A 737 -1.33 -24.56 -4.53
CA ALA A 737 -1.59 -25.07 -5.87
C ALA A 737 -1.13 -24.04 -6.92
N VAL A 738 -0.37 -24.48 -7.92
CA VAL A 738 -0.05 -23.63 -9.07
C VAL A 738 -1.32 -23.37 -9.87
N SER A 739 -1.53 -22.13 -10.28
CA SER A 739 -2.69 -21.73 -11.09
C SER A 739 -2.27 -20.79 -12.20
N SER A 740 -2.97 -20.85 -13.33
CA SER A 740 -2.74 -20.00 -14.49
C SER A 740 -4.05 -19.35 -14.91
N SER A 741 -4.01 -18.05 -15.18
CA SER A 741 -5.13 -17.27 -15.72
C SER A 741 -5.00 -17.02 -17.23
N ASP A 742 -3.82 -17.29 -17.81
CA ASP A 742 -3.52 -17.08 -19.23
C ASP A 742 -3.51 -18.37 -20.06
N GLY A 743 -4.15 -19.42 -19.53
CA GLY A 743 -4.31 -20.70 -20.22
C GLY A 743 -3.07 -21.59 -20.21
N GLY A 744 -2.08 -21.31 -19.36
CA GLY A 744 -0.96 -22.20 -19.08
C GLY A 744 0.42 -21.68 -19.53
N LYS A 745 0.56 -20.40 -19.88
CA LYS A 745 1.86 -19.77 -20.21
C LYS A 745 2.55 -19.21 -18.98
N THR A 746 1.78 -18.62 -18.08
CA THR A 746 2.23 -18.09 -16.79
C THR A 746 1.47 -18.78 -15.67
N TRP A 747 2.22 -19.29 -14.69
CA TRP A 747 1.66 -19.93 -13.52
C TRP A 747 2.11 -19.22 -12.26
N THR A 748 1.21 -19.09 -11.30
CA THR A 748 1.49 -18.47 -10.01
C THR A 748 1.15 -19.42 -8.87
N ALA A 749 1.95 -19.35 -7.82
CA ALA A 749 1.67 -19.97 -6.54
C ALA A 749 2.20 -19.08 -5.41
N THR A 750 1.62 -19.23 -4.22
CA THR A 750 2.06 -18.50 -3.04
C THR A 750 3.03 -19.37 -2.25
N LEU A 751 4.27 -18.89 -2.09
CA LEU A 751 5.31 -19.48 -1.25
C LEU A 751 5.07 -19.09 0.20
N THR A 752 4.87 -20.10 1.03
CA THR A 752 4.91 -19.97 2.49
C THR A 752 6.25 -20.54 2.99
N PRO A 753 7.13 -19.73 3.58
CA PRO A 753 8.41 -20.20 4.10
C PRO A 753 8.20 -21.16 5.29
N THR A 754 9.12 -22.10 5.50
CA THR A 754 9.12 -22.95 6.69
C THR A 754 9.26 -22.08 7.94
N ALA A 755 8.42 -22.31 8.95
CA ALA A 755 8.46 -21.58 10.21
C ALA A 755 9.70 -21.92 11.06
N ASN A 756 10.16 -20.96 11.87
CA ASN A 756 11.31 -21.08 12.77
C ASN A 756 12.60 -21.52 12.09
N LEU A 757 12.90 -20.94 10.93
CA LEU A 757 14.09 -21.25 10.14
C LEU A 757 14.76 -19.97 9.68
N THR A 758 16.09 -19.97 9.77
CA THR A 758 16.94 -18.95 9.13
C THR A 758 17.79 -19.63 8.06
N SER A 759 17.63 -19.21 6.80
CA SER A 759 18.37 -19.73 5.65
C SER A 759 18.64 -18.60 4.66
N THR A 760 19.92 -18.33 4.39
CA THR A 760 20.34 -17.28 3.46
C THR A 760 20.27 -17.69 1.99
N THR A 761 20.21 -19.00 1.72
CA THR A 761 20.17 -19.53 0.35
C THR A 761 19.07 -20.56 0.16
N ASN A 762 18.05 -20.20 -0.61
CA ASN A 762 16.95 -21.08 -0.99
C ASN A 762 16.60 -20.84 -2.45
N GLN A 763 16.25 -21.91 -3.17
CA GLN A 763 15.76 -21.84 -4.53
C GLN A 763 14.59 -22.79 -4.70
N ILE A 764 13.70 -22.42 -5.62
CA ILE A 764 12.67 -23.31 -6.14
C ILE A 764 13.22 -23.91 -7.42
N SER A 765 13.19 -25.23 -7.53
CA SER A 765 13.55 -25.97 -8.72
C SER A 765 12.30 -26.51 -9.40
N LEU A 766 12.17 -26.24 -10.68
CA LEU A 766 11.16 -26.80 -11.57
C LEU A 766 11.80 -27.88 -12.43
N ASN A 767 11.34 -29.13 -12.31
CA ASN A 767 11.66 -30.21 -13.24
C ASN A 767 10.75 -30.13 -14.46
N ARG A 768 11.33 -29.98 -15.66
CA ARG A 768 10.54 -29.82 -16.89
C ARG A 768 10.23 -31.13 -17.60
N ALA A 769 10.67 -32.28 -17.09
CA ALA A 769 10.51 -33.56 -17.77
C ALA A 769 9.04 -34.03 -17.90
N GLY A 770 8.17 -33.64 -16.97
CA GLY A 770 6.72 -33.89 -17.02
C GLY A 770 5.92 -32.77 -17.70
N VAL A 771 6.57 -31.63 -17.98
CA VAL A 771 5.94 -30.44 -18.54
C VAL A 771 6.15 -30.45 -20.05
N GLN A 772 5.07 -30.48 -20.79
CA GLN A 772 5.08 -30.53 -22.25
C GLN A 772 4.30 -29.36 -22.82
N ASP A 773 4.70 -28.87 -23.97
CA ASP A 773 3.84 -27.95 -24.72
C ASP A 773 2.54 -28.66 -25.18
N LEU A 774 1.64 -27.91 -25.82
CA LEU A 774 0.42 -28.48 -26.43
C LEU A 774 0.71 -29.44 -27.60
N SER A 775 1.95 -29.44 -28.11
CA SER A 775 2.42 -30.27 -29.22
C SER A 775 3.02 -31.61 -28.76
N GLY A 776 3.15 -31.81 -27.43
CA GLY A 776 3.73 -32.99 -26.82
C GLY A 776 5.27 -32.99 -26.76
N ASN A 777 5.94 -31.87 -27.04
CA ASN A 777 7.38 -31.75 -26.80
C ASN A 777 7.61 -31.58 -25.29
N ALA A 778 8.09 -32.64 -24.65
CA ALA A 778 8.46 -32.59 -23.24
C ALA A 778 9.70 -31.72 -23.02
N GLY A 779 9.60 -30.80 -22.08
CA GLY A 779 10.75 -30.05 -21.58
C GLY A 779 11.83 -30.99 -21.03
N SER A 780 13.05 -30.48 -20.89
CA SER A 780 14.15 -31.26 -20.31
C SER A 780 14.94 -30.45 -19.30
N GLY A 781 15.57 -31.11 -18.33
CA GLY A 781 16.36 -30.47 -17.29
C GLY A 781 15.51 -29.67 -16.29
N THR A 782 16.19 -28.81 -15.52
CA THR A 782 15.60 -28.03 -14.43
C THR A 782 15.73 -26.53 -14.66
N ALA A 783 14.72 -25.75 -14.28
CA ALA A 783 14.80 -24.30 -14.14
C ALA A 783 14.81 -23.95 -12.65
N THR A 784 15.66 -23.01 -12.23
CA THR A 784 15.71 -22.58 -10.83
C THR A 784 15.34 -21.11 -10.67
N SER A 785 14.78 -20.77 -9.51
CA SER A 785 14.44 -19.39 -9.19
C SER A 785 15.66 -18.54 -8.85
N ASN A 786 15.46 -17.22 -8.78
CA ASN A 786 16.34 -16.37 -7.98
C ASN A 786 16.40 -16.87 -6.52
N ASN A 787 17.49 -16.53 -5.85
CA ASN A 787 17.66 -16.83 -4.43
C ASN A 787 16.64 -16.05 -3.59
N TYR A 788 16.03 -16.71 -2.62
CA TYR A 788 15.29 -16.04 -1.54
C TYR A 788 15.90 -16.43 -0.18
N ALA A 789 16.07 -15.44 0.68
CA ALA A 789 16.40 -15.64 2.08
C ALA A 789 15.13 -15.84 2.88
N ILE A 790 15.20 -16.69 3.89
CA ILE A 790 14.14 -16.91 4.86
C ILE A 790 14.73 -16.59 6.22
N ASP A 791 14.01 -15.79 6.99
CA ASP A 791 14.24 -15.66 8.41
C ASP A 791 12.90 -15.61 9.13
N THR A 792 12.38 -16.78 9.50
CA THR A 792 11.12 -16.92 10.24
C THR A 792 11.36 -17.25 11.70
N SER A 793 12.62 -17.32 12.12
CA SER A 793 13.01 -17.48 13.52
C SER A 793 12.71 -16.18 14.25
N ARG A 794 11.89 -16.23 15.29
CA ARG A 794 11.66 -15.06 16.14
C ARG A 794 12.78 -14.95 17.19
N PRO A 795 13.18 -13.74 17.59
CA PRO A 795 14.18 -13.58 18.64
C PRO A 795 13.65 -14.14 19.97
N THR A 796 14.47 -14.98 20.61
CA THR A 796 14.22 -15.51 21.96
C THR A 796 15.22 -14.90 22.93
N ALA A 797 14.85 -14.74 24.19
CA ALA A 797 15.71 -14.14 25.20
C ALA A 797 15.97 -15.09 26.38
N THR A 798 17.12 -14.91 27.01
CA THR A 798 17.44 -15.42 28.36
C THR A 798 17.81 -14.24 29.25
N ILE A 799 17.44 -14.28 30.52
CA ILE A 799 17.77 -13.23 31.50
C ILE A 799 18.48 -13.90 32.66
N VAL A 800 19.65 -13.40 33.04
CA VAL A 800 20.43 -13.91 34.16
C VAL A 800 20.82 -12.75 35.07
N LEU A 801 20.53 -12.88 36.36
CA LEU A 801 21.11 -12.04 37.40
C LEU A 801 22.36 -12.73 37.92
N ALA A 802 23.49 -12.03 37.88
CA ALA A 802 24.79 -12.55 38.27
C ALA A 802 24.85 -12.91 39.77
N ASP A 803 24.27 -12.04 40.59
CA ASP A 803 24.00 -12.29 42.00
C ASP A 803 22.52 -12.58 42.21
N ASN A 804 22.21 -13.66 42.92
CA ASN A 804 20.87 -14.16 43.19
C ASN A 804 20.47 -14.08 44.67
N SER A 805 21.28 -13.46 45.52
CA SER A 805 20.96 -13.21 46.93
C SER A 805 21.46 -11.82 47.30
N LEU A 806 20.58 -10.83 47.20
CA LEU A 806 20.96 -9.43 47.32
C LEU A 806 20.60 -8.86 48.68
N SER A 807 21.62 -8.30 49.33
CA SER A 807 21.53 -7.63 50.62
C SER A 807 21.53 -6.11 50.47
N ILE A 808 21.29 -5.38 51.55
CA ILE A 808 21.16 -3.92 51.53
C ILE A 808 22.43 -3.25 51.00
N GLY A 809 22.27 -2.46 49.94
CA GLY A 809 23.37 -1.75 49.29
C GLY A 809 24.14 -2.57 48.25
N GLU A 810 23.80 -3.83 48.04
CA GLU A 810 24.32 -4.64 46.94
C GLU A 810 23.58 -4.34 45.63
N THR A 811 24.22 -4.68 44.51
CA THR A 811 23.64 -4.57 43.17
C THR A 811 24.04 -5.79 42.35
N SER A 812 23.14 -6.29 41.50
CA SER A 812 23.41 -7.42 40.60
C SER A 812 23.51 -6.94 39.16
N GLN A 813 24.45 -7.48 38.39
CA GLN A 813 24.43 -7.31 36.94
C GLN A 813 23.35 -8.23 36.35
N VAL A 814 22.44 -7.64 35.58
CA VAL A 814 21.44 -8.35 34.78
C VAL A 814 21.93 -8.43 33.36
N THR A 815 22.05 -9.64 32.85
CA THR A 815 22.45 -9.93 31.47
C THR A 815 21.26 -10.53 30.75
N ILE A 816 20.76 -9.82 29.73
CA ILE A 816 19.74 -10.29 28.81
C ILE A 816 20.47 -10.70 27.52
N THR A 817 20.33 -11.96 27.12
CA THR A 817 20.93 -12.47 25.88
C THR A 817 19.83 -12.93 24.95
N PHE A 818 19.71 -12.27 23.80
CA PHE A 818 18.84 -12.69 22.72
C PHE A 818 19.51 -13.77 21.86
N SER A 819 18.73 -14.61 21.16
CA SER A 819 19.24 -15.61 20.21
C SER A 819 19.89 -14.99 18.98
N GLU A 820 19.62 -13.70 18.74
CA GLU A 820 20.12 -12.91 17.62
C GLU A 820 20.06 -11.41 17.95
N ALA A 821 20.50 -10.58 17.01
CA ALA A 821 20.55 -9.13 17.21
C ALA A 821 19.14 -8.54 17.12
N VAL A 822 18.72 -7.80 18.15
CA VAL A 822 17.37 -7.21 18.24
C VAL A 822 17.38 -5.68 18.21
N SER A 823 16.26 -5.12 17.79
CA SER A 823 15.89 -3.72 17.81
C SER A 823 14.63 -3.54 18.68
N GLY A 824 14.34 -2.30 19.09
CA GLY A 824 13.15 -1.98 19.90
C GLY A 824 13.29 -2.23 21.40
N PHE A 825 14.24 -3.06 21.84
CA PHE A 825 14.43 -3.38 23.26
C PHE A 825 14.84 -2.17 24.11
N THR A 826 14.06 -1.90 25.17
CA THR A 826 14.27 -0.85 26.16
C THR A 826 13.89 -1.34 27.57
N ASN A 827 14.14 -0.51 28.60
CA ASN A 827 13.67 -0.80 29.95
C ASN A 827 12.13 -0.91 30.07
N ALA A 828 11.35 -0.33 29.14
CA ALA A 828 9.90 -0.40 29.18
C ALA A 828 9.37 -1.82 28.93
N ASP A 829 10.17 -2.67 28.27
CA ASP A 829 9.82 -4.06 27.98
C ASP A 829 10.07 -4.98 29.20
N LEU A 830 10.64 -4.46 30.30
CA LEU A 830 10.97 -5.22 31.50
C LEU A 830 10.04 -4.85 32.66
N THR A 831 9.42 -5.86 33.25
CA THR A 831 8.76 -5.78 34.55
C THR A 831 9.73 -6.26 35.63
N VAL A 832 10.01 -5.39 36.59
CA VAL A 832 10.99 -5.62 37.67
C VAL A 832 10.29 -5.54 39.01
N VAL A 833 10.40 -6.61 39.82
CA VAL A 833 9.80 -6.67 41.16
C VAL A 833 10.86 -6.37 42.22
N ASN A 834 10.46 -5.60 43.25
CA ASN A 834 11.27 -5.29 44.43
C ASN A 834 12.63 -4.63 44.14
N GLY A 835 12.77 -3.90 43.03
CA GLY A 835 13.97 -3.13 42.71
C GLY A 835 13.86 -2.33 41.41
N THR A 836 14.97 -1.74 41.00
CA THR A 836 15.07 -0.93 39.78
C THR A 836 16.25 -1.37 38.93
N LEU A 837 16.13 -1.25 37.61
CA LEU A 837 17.23 -1.42 36.66
C LEU A 837 17.80 -0.07 36.21
N SER A 838 19.12 0.00 36.03
CA SER A 838 19.73 1.04 35.21
C SER A 838 19.28 0.92 33.74
N THR A 839 19.62 1.93 32.93
CA THR A 839 19.41 1.85 31.48
C THR A 839 20.09 0.60 30.91
N VAL A 840 19.35 -0.17 30.10
CA VAL A 840 19.91 -1.33 29.38
C VAL A 840 20.90 -0.86 28.31
N THR A 841 22.05 -1.50 28.21
CA THR A 841 23.11 -1.14 27.26
C THR A 841 23.61 -2.36 26.49
N THR A 842 24.04 -2.18 25.24
CA THR A 842 24.59 -3.25 24.39
C THR A 842 25.67 -2.70 23.47
N SER A 843 26.53 -3.59 22.97
CA SER A 843 27.52 -3.31 21.93
C SER A 843 27.24 -4.04 20.61
N ASN A 844 26.39 -5.06 20.63
CA ASN A 844 26.16 -5.97 19.49
C ASN A 844 24.67 -6.27 19.25
N ASN A 845 23.77 -5.65 20.01
CA ASN A 845 22.33 -5.85 19.97
C ASN A 845 21.86 -7.28 20.32
N ILE A 846 22.75 -8.17 20.74
CA ILE A 846 22.46 -9.55 21.17
C ILE A 846 22.49 -9.63 22.69
N VAL A 847 23.56 -9.11 23.30
CA VAL A 847 23.79 -9.15 24.74
C VAL A 847 23.58 -7.76 25.30
N TRP A 848 22.65 -7.64 26.24
CA TRP A 848 22.30 -6.41 26.91
C TRP A 848 22.57 -6.54 28.40
N THR A 849 23.11 -5.48 29.00
CA THR A 849 23.40 -5.44 30.43
C THR A 849 22.76 -4.24 31.10
N ALA A 850 22.33 -4.45 32.33
CA ALA A 850 21.87 -3.41 33.25
C ALA A 850 22.26 -3.77 34.68
N THR A 851 22.28 -2.80 35.57
CA THR A 851 22.51 -3.01 37.01
C THR A 851 21.17 -3.00 37.73
N PHE A 852 20.83 -4.10 38.39
CA PHE A 852 19.69 -4.21 39.30
C PHE A 852 20.08 -3.75 40.70
N THR A 853 19.28 -2.85 41.26
CA THR A 853 19.39 -2.38 42.65
C THR A 853 18.11 -2.77 43.40
N PRO A 854 18.19 -3.59 44.46
CA PRO A 854 17.03 -3.97 45.25
C PRO A 854 16.46 -2.77 46.01
N THR A 855 15.15 -2.80 46.26
CA THR A 855 14.49 -1.81 47.12
C THR A 855 14.84 -2.10 48.58
N ASN A 856 15.06 -1.04 49.38
CA ASN A 856 15.37 -1.19 50.80
C ASN A 856 14.16 -1.69 51.61
N ASN A 857 14.42 -2.40 52.71
CA ASN A 857 13.43 -2.96 53.64
C ASN A 857 12.49 -3.99 53.00
N ILE A 858 13.03 -4.86 52.14
CA ILE A 858 12.30 -5.97 51.53
C ILE A 858 13.00 -7.28 51.91
N THR A 859 12.22 -8.24 52.39
CA THR A 859 12.64 -9.65 52.48
C THR A 859 11.71 -10.46 51.59
N ASP A 860 12.20 -10.92 50.45
CA ASP A 860 11.46 -11.71 49.49
C ASP A 860 12.40 -12.75 48.86
N SER A 861 12.09 -14.03 49.06
CA SER A 861 12.90 -15.13 48.55
C SER A 861 12.60 -15.47 47.10
N THR A 862 11.54 -14.90 46.51
CA THR A 862 11.06 -15.25 45.17
C THR A 862 10.82 -14.03 44.29
N ASN A 863 11.84 -13.59 43.56
CA ASN A 863 11.72 -12.51 42.60
C ASN A 863 12.23 -12.92 41.22
N VAL A 864 11.60 -12.39 40.17
CA VAL A 864 12.04 -12.54 38.78
C VAL A 864 11.88 -11.23 38.03
N ILE A 865 12.78 -10.99 37.07
CA ILE A 865 12.61 -9.96 36.05
C ILE A 865 11.92 -10.62 34.87
N THR A 866 10.84 -10.02 34.38
CA THR A 866 10.09 -10.51 33.23
C THR A 866 10.26 -9.57 32.05
N LEU A 867 10.71 -10.09 30.92
CA LEU A 867 10.74 -9.41 29.63
C LEU A 867 9.48 -9.76 28.84
N ASP A 868 8.78 -8.75 28.32
CA ASP A 868 7.81 -8.91 27.25
C ASP A 868 8.56 -8.93 25.90
N ASN A 869 8.62 -10.09 25.26
CA ASN A 869 9.33 -10.24 23.99
C ASN A 869 8.56 -9.61 22.81
N THR A 870 7.33 -9.13 23.00
CA THR A 870 6.55 -8.50 21.91
C THR A 870 7.04 -7.08 21.54
N GLY A 871 7.85 -6.46 22.41
CA GLY A 871 8.50 -5.17 22.13
C GLY A 871 9.81 -5.26 21.33
N VAL A 872 10.33 -6.46 21.09
CA VAL A 872 11.62 -6.67 20.42
C VAL A 872 11.45 -7.26 19.01
N THR A 873 12.25 -6.77 18.06
CA THR A 873 12.24 -7.24 16.66
C THR A 873 13.65 -7.53 16.18
N ASP A 874 13.88 -8.62 15.47
CA ASP A 874 15.17 -8.90 14.84
C ASP A 874 15.42 -8.04 13.57
N ALA A 875 16.49 -8.35 12.85
CA ALA A 875 16.86 -7.65 11.60
C ALA A 875 15.93 -7.96 10.42
N ALA A 876 15.28 -9.13 10.41
CA ALA A 876 14.29 -9.52 9.42
C ALA A 876 12.88 -8.98 9.73
N GLY A 877 12.71 -8.29 10.87
CA GLY A 877 11.46 -7.71 11.31
C GLY A 877 10.57 -8.67 12.09
N ASN A 878 11.07 -9.85 12.47
CA ASN A 878 10.29 -10.77 13.28
C ASN A 878 10.18 -10.26 14.72
N THR A 879 8.97 -9.97 15.14
CA THR A 879 8.70 -9.62 16.54
C THR A 879 8.86 -10.85 17.42
N GLY A 880 9.51 -10.71 18.58
CA GLY A 880 9.51 -11.75 19.61
C GLY A 880 8.09 -12.05 20.10
N SER A 881 7.93 -13.14 20.87
CA SER A 881 6.63 -13.57 21.36
C SER A 881 6.71 -14.11 22.78
N GLY A 882 5.64 -13.89 23.54
CA GLY A 882 5.54 -14.33 24.93
C GLY A 882 6.49 -13.59 25.87
N THR A 883 6.74 -14.17 27.04
CA THR A 883 7.56 -13.56 28.08
C THR A 883 8.77 -14.41 28.45
N THR A 884 9.90 -13.79 28.76
CA THR A 884 11.08 -14.46 29.33
C THR A 884 11.26 -14.02 30.77
N THR A 885 11.44 -14.97 31.69
CA THR A 885 11.75 -14.68 33.10
C THR A 885 13.21 -14.96 33.41
N SER A 886 13.79 -14.19 34.33
CA SER A 886 15.13 -14.45 34.86
C SER A 886 15.20 -15.71 35.73
N ASN A 887 16.41 -16.10 36.13
CA ASN A 887 16.56 -16.91 37.33
C ASN A 887 15.95 -16.17 38.54
N ASN A 888 15.51 -16.96 39.52
CA ASN A 888 15.06 -16.41 40.78
C ASN A 888 16.20 -15.65 41.48
N TYR A 889 15.88 -14.50 42.07
CA TYR A 889 16.75 -13.81 43.01
C TYR A 889 16.01 -13.59 44.33
N ALA A 890 16.70 -13.87 45.44
CA ALA A 890 16.28 -13.50 46.77
C ALA A 890 16.76 -12.09 47.06
N ILE A 891 15.92 -11.30 47.73
CA ILE A 891 16.27 -10.01 48.29
C ILE A 891 16.06 -10.12 49.79
N ASP A 892 17.06 -9.70 50.53
CA ASP A 892 16.89 -9.40 51.94
C ASP A 892 17.64 -8.12 52.26
N THR A 893 16.95 -6.99 52.13
CA THR A 893 17.48 -5.67 52.50
C THR A 893 16.89 -5.17 53.83
N GLN A 894 16.10 -6.01 54.52
CA GLN A 894 15.60 -5.69 55.85
C GLN A 894 16.77 -5.78 56.83
N ARG A 895 16.93 -4.77 57.69
CA ARG A 895 17.92 -4.81 58.77
C ARG A 895 17.29 -5.42 60.02
N PRO A 896 18.08 -6.14 60.86
CA PRO A 896 17.60 -6.63 62.13
C PRO A 896 17.33 -5.47 63.10
N THR A 897 16.19 -5.52 63.77
CA THR A 897 15.82 -4.65 64.90
C THR A 897 15.77 -5.48 66.17
N ALA A 898 16.01 -4.88 67.34
CA ALA A 898 16.07 -5.62 68.60
C ALA A 898 15.16 -5.01 69.67
N SER A 899 14.65 -5.86 70.56
CA SER A 899 13.97 -5.50 71.79
C SER A 899 14.65 -6.20 72.97
N ILE A 900 14.72 -5.54 74.13
CA ILE A 900 15.39 -6.07 75.32
C ILE A 900 14.40 -6.06 76.49
N LEU A 901 14.20 -7.20 77.13
CA LEU A 901 13.38 -7.37 78.32
C LEU A 901 14.24 -7.85 79.48
N VAL A 902 14.12 -7.17 80.63
CA VAL A 902 14.67 -7.65 81.91
C VAL A 902 13.47 -8.21 82.69
N ALA A 903 13.49 -9.51 82.99
CA ALA A 903 12.35 -10.24 83.53
C ALA A 903 11.96 -9.77 84.94
N ASP A 904 12.95 -9.47 85.78
CA ASP A 904 12.75 -8.88 87.09
C ASP A 904 13.20 -7.41 87.08
N ALA A 905 12.24 -6.52 87.28
CA ALA A 905 12.47 -5.08 87.28
C ALA A 905 12.97 -4.54 88.63
N SER A 906 13.09 -5.37 89.68
CA SER A 906 13.58 -4.95 90.99
C SER A 906 14.39 -6.05 91.68
N LEU A 907 15.71 -5.91 91.67
CA LEU A 907 16.63 -6.94 92.16
C LEU A 907 17.20 -6.61 93.55
N THR A 908 17.11 -7.57 94.47
CA THR A 908 17.65 -7.48 95.83
C THR A 908 18.89 -8.36 96.03
N ALA A 909 19.49 -8.35 97.23
CA ALA A 909 20.77 -9.01 97.49
C ALA A 909 20.70 -10.54 97.33
N GLY A 910 21.28 -11.06 96.25
CA GLY A 910 21.33 -12.50 95.93
C GLY A 910 20.36 -12.93 94.83
N GLU A 911 19.55 -12.01 94.32
CA GLU A 911 18.67 -12.25 93.18
C GLU A 911 19.40 -12.08 91.85
N THR A 912 18.85 -12.69 90.80
CA THR A 912 19.30 -12.55 89.41
C THR A 912 18.09 -12.44 88.50
N SER A 913 18.17 -11.61 87.45
CA SER A 913 17.11 -11.51 86.43
C SER A 913 17.51 -12.23 85.16
N LEU A 914 16.56 -12.90 84.50
CA LEU A 914 16.74 -13.26 83.10
C LEU A 914 16.62 -12.00 82.22
N VAL A 915 17.51 -11.85 81.25
CA VAL A 915 17.46 -10.80 80.23
C VAL A 915 17.25 -11.48 78.89
N THR A 916 16.21 -11.06 78.18
CA THR A 916 15.82 -11.59 76.88
C THR A 916 15.96 -10.51 75.83
N ILE A 917 16.81 -10.73 74.84
CA ILE A 917 16.95 -9.90 73.65
C ILE A 917 16.27 -10.63 72.50
N THR A 918 15.30 -9.99 71.84
CA THR A 918 14.60 -10.55 70.69
C THR A 918 14.82 -9.68 69.47
N PHE A 919 15.39 -10.26 68.43
CA PHE A 919 15.58 -9.62 67.13
C PHE A 919 14.37 -9.86 66.20
N SER A 920 14.11 -8.95 65.27
CA SER A 920 13.06 -9.09 64.24
C SER A 920 13.31 -10.23 63.26
N GLU A 921 14.55 -10.70 63.21
CA GLU A 921 15.03 -11.79 62.37
C GLU A 921 16.27 -12.40 63.00
N ALA A 922 16.71 -13.55 62.48
CA ALA A 922 17.82 -14.28 63.06
C ALA A 922 19.10 -13.50 62.83
N VAL A 923 19.89 -13.32 63.89
CA VAL A 923 21.13 -12.54 63.80
C VAL A 923 22.38 -13.37 64.08
N SER A 924 23.46 -12.93 63.47
CA SER A 924 24.84 -13.32 63.68
C SER A 924 25.63 -12.13 64.26
N GLY A 925 26.80 -12.41 64.84
CA GLY A 925 27.68 -11.37 65.40
C GLY A 925 27.26 -10.82 66.76
N PHE A 926 26.04 -11.04 67.23
CA PHE A 926 25.60 -10.60 68.56
C PHE A 926 26.32 -11.33 69.69
N THR A 927 26.95 -10.54 70.56
CA THR A 927 27.68 -10.99 71.75
C THR A 927 27.43 -10.04 72.93
N ASN A 928 27.92 -10.39 74.12
CA ASN A 928 27.89 -9.47 75.25
C ASN A 928 28.67 -8.16 75.00
N ALA A 929 29.60 -8.11 74.04
CA ALA A 929 30.35 -6.90 73.71
C ALA A 929 29.48 -5.82 73.05
N ASP A 930 28.36 -6.23 72.45
CA ASP A 930 27.38 -5.32 71.85
C ASP A 930 26.44 -4.71 72.90
N LEU A 931 26.50 -5.21 74.15
CA LEU A 931 25.68 -4.75 75.26
C LEU A 931 26.47 -3.85 76.22
N THR A 932 25.85 -2.74 76.62
CA THR A 932 26.26 -1.96 77.79
C THR A 932 25.39 -2.37 78.97
N VAL A 933 26.02 -2.83 80.06
CA VAL A 933 25.35 -3.42 81.23
C VAL A 933 25.74 -2.66 82.50
N PRO A 934 24.88 -1.78 83.04
CA PRO A 934 25.17 -1.03 84.27
C PRO A 934 24.98 -1.91 85.52
N ASN A 935 25.75 -1.60 86.58
CA ASN A 935 25.57 -2.09 87.96
C ASN A 935 25.47 -3.61 88.19
N GLY A 936 25.94 -4.40 87.23
CA GLY A 936 25.91 -5.85 87.32
C GLY A 936 26.66 -6.50 86.18
N THR A 937 26.50 -7.81 86.06
CA THR A 937 27.09 -8.61 84.99
C THR A 937 26.01 -9.43 84.31
N LEU A 938 26.14 -9.62 83.00
CA LEU A 938 25.36 -10.61 82.26
C LEU A 938 26.19 -11.89 82.10
N SER A 939 25.54 -13.04 82.25
CA SER A 939 26.10 -14.29 81.72
C SER A 939 26.27 -14.19 80.20
N THR A 940 26.97 -15.16 79.60
CA THR A 940 27.07 -15.25 78.15
C THR A 940 25.68 -15.24 77.51
N VAL A 941 25.46 -14.36 76.54
CA VAL A 941 24.22 -14.38 75.75
C VAL A 941 24.17 -15.67 74.94
N THR A 942 23.05 -16.38 75.00
CA THR A 942 22.85 -17.65 74.31
C THR A 942 21.50 -17.65 73.61
N SER A 943 21.47 -18.16 72.39
CA SER A 943 20.24 -18.40 71.64
C SER A 943 20.04 -19.90 71.42
N SER A 944 18.78 -20.33 71.45
CA SER A 944 18.37 -21.71 71.15
C SER A 944 17.47 -21.82 69.92
N ASP A 945 17.09 -20.68 69.34
CA ASP A 945 16.16 -20.56 68.21
C ASP A 945 16.84 -20.04 66.94
N GLY A 946 18.16 -20.23 66.83
CA GLY A 946 18.92 -19.90 65.64
C GLY A 946 19.27 -18.42 65.51
N GLY A 947 19.24 -17.66 66.61
CA GLY A 947 19.70 -16.27 66.64
C GLY A 947 18.59 -15.22 66.71
N ILE A 948 17.32 -15.62 66.90
CA ILE A 948 16.18 -14.68 67.04
C ILE A 948 16.11 -14.18 68.49
N THR A 949 16.11 -15.11 69.46
CA THR A 949 15.99 -14.80 70.88
C THR A 949 17.27 -15.21 71.61
N TRP A 950 17.83 -14.27 72.34
CA TRP A 950 19.03 -14.44 73.13
C TRP A 950 18.72 -14.20 74.59
N THR A 951 19.20 -15.10 75.45
CA THR A 951 19.01 -14.98 76.90
C THR A 951 20.35 -14.93 77.63
N ALA A 952 20.39 -14.13 78.69
CA ALA A 952 21.48 -14.07 79.64
C ALA A 952 20.95 -13.76 81.04
N THR A 953 21.61 -14.25 82.07
CA THR A 953 21.26 -13.95 83.46
C THR A 953 22.02 -12.71 83.92
N TYR A 954 21.29 -11.67 84.28
CA TYR A 954 21.81 -10.47 84.93
C TYR A 954 21.94 -10.70 86.43
N THR A 955 23.14 -10.49 86.96
CA THR A 955 23.44 -10.53 88.40
C THR A 955 23.85 -9.12 88.85
N PRO A 956 23.11 -8.48 89.76
CA PRO A 956 23.47 -7.16 90.28
C PRO A 956 24.77 -7.25 91.11
N ASN A 957 25.55 -6.18 91.12
CA ASN A 957 26.70 -6.07 92.01
C ASN A 957 26.23 -5.94 93.47
N ASN A 958 27.05 -6.41 94.42
CA ASN A 958 26.77 -6.25 95.85
C ASN A 958 26.90 -4.77 96.27
N ASN A 959 26.12 -4.37 97.29
CA ASN A 959 26.09 -3.03 97.88
C ASN A 959 25.72 -1.91 96.89
N VAL A 960 24.78 -2.17 95.97
CA VAL A 960 24.23 -1.20 95.02
C VAL A 960 22.82 -0.81 95.46
N ASN A 961 22.53 0.49 95.46
CA ASN A 961 21.18 1.01 95.51
C ASN A 961 21.00 2.01 94.35
N ASP A 962 20.38 1.56 93.26
CA ASP A 962 20.20 2.35 92.04
C ASP A 962 18.81 2.09 91.43
N THR A 963 18.05 3.17 91.20
CA THR A 963 16.70 3.12 90.66
C THR A 963 16.63 3.26 89.13
N THR A 964 17.75 3.51 88.46
CA THR A 964 17.80 3.83 87.02
C THR A 964 18.82 2.99 86.27
N ASN A 965 18.45 1.76 85.90
CA ASN A 965 19.31 0.85 85.14
C ASN A 965 18.68 0.48 83.79
N LEU A 966 19.46 0.56 82.71
CA LEU A 966 19.07 0.17 81.36
C LEU A 966 20.19 -0.64 80.71
N ILE A 967 19.86 -1.78 80.14
CA ILE A 967 20.76 -2.52 79.26
C ILE A 967 20.58 -1.97 77.84
N SER A 968 21.67 -1.56 77.19
CA SER A 968 21.64 -1.01 75.84
C SER A 968 22.39 -1.91 74.88
N LEU A 969 21.82 -2.13 73.69
CA LEU A 969 22.42 -2.87 72.59
C LEU A 969 22.79 -1.91 71.46
N ASN A 970 24.04 -1.97 70.98
CA ASN A 970 24.44 -1.38 69.72
C ASN A 970 24.11 -2.32 68.55
N ASN A 971 23.08 -1.99 67.77
CA ASN A 971 22.63 -2.84 66.68
C ASN A 971 23.62 -2.88 65.50
N ALA A 972 24.60 -1.96 65.42
CA ALA A 972 25.54 -1.88 64.29
C ALA A 972 26.50 -3.08 64.20
N GLY A 973 26.79 -3.74 65.33
CA GLY A 973 27.62 -4.96 65.40
C GLY A 973 26.85 -6.25 65.12
N VAL A 974 25.52 -6.14 64.99
CA VAL A 974 24.62 -7.29 64.82
C VAL A 974 24.18 -7.35 63.37
N THR A 975 24.43 -8.45 62.69
CA THR A 975 24.02 -8.66 61.29
C THR A 975 22.96 -9.73 61.23
N ASP A 976 21.98 -9.63 60.35
CA ASP A 976 21.11 -10.77 60.06
C ASP A 976 21.87 -11.88 59.30
N LEU A 977 21.13 -12.88 58.80
CA LEU A 977 21.70 -13.96 57.98
C LEU A 977 22.03 -13.52 56.54
N ALA A 978 21.38 -12.47 56.03
CA ALA A 978 21.71 -11.86 54.75
C ALA A 978 22.93 -10.93 54.84
N GLY A 979 23.45 -10.68 56.04
CA GLY A 979 24.59 -9.82 56.28
C GLY A 979 24.22 -8.33 56.39
N ASN A 980 22.93 -7.99 56.49
CA ASN A 980 22.55 -6.61 56.76
C ASN A 980 22.85 -6.29 58.22
N ALA A 981 23.77 -5.36 58.45
CA ALA A 981 24.00 -4.85 59.79
C ALA A 981 22.76 -4.09 60.29
N GLY A 982 22.40 -4.31 61.55
CA GLY A 982 21.43 -3.48 62.24
C GLY A 982 21.89 -2.02 62.30
N SER A 983 21.01 -1.14 62.75
CA SER A 983 21.33 0.28 62.88
C SER A 983 20.76 0.85 64.18
N GLY A 984 21.45 1.85 64.71
CA GLY A 984 21.06 2.52 65.96
C GLY A 984 21.29 1.70 67.21
N THR A 985 20.55 2.03 68.26
CA THR A 985 20.64 1.40 69.60
C THR A 985 19.27 0.96 70.07
N SER A 986 19.22 -0.17 70.79
CA SER A 986 18.01 -0.71 71.42
C SER A 986 18.21 -0.75 72.93
N ASN A 987 17.25 -0.23 73.71
CA ASN A 987 17.36 -0.20 75.17
C ASN A 987 16.33 -1.13 75.82
N SER A 988 16.66 -1.68 76.98
CA SER A 988 15.70 -2.38 77.83
C SER A 988 14.70 -1.43 78.47
N GLY A 989 13.67 -2.00 79.11
CA GLY A 989 12.95 -1.27 80.17
C GLY A 989 13.88 -0.94 81.35
N ASN A 990 13.51 0.07 82.14
CA ASN A 990 14.24 0.43 83.35
C ASN A 990 14.05 -0.62 84.46
N PHE A 991 15.11 -0.94 85.22
CA PHE A 991 15.04 -1.80 86.40
C PHE A 991 15.79 -1.19 87.60
N THR A 992 15.42 -1.59 88.82
CA THR A 992 15.98 -1.10 90.08
C THR A 992 16.80 -2.18 90.78
N ILE A 993 17.79 -1.78 91.58
CA ILE A 993 18.69 -2.68 92.31
C ILE A 993 18.81 -2.15 93.74
N ASP A 994 18.60 -3.01 94.74
CA ASP A 994 18.94 -2.75 96.15
C ASP A 994 19.58 -3.99 96.80
N THR A 995 20.90 -4.03 96.83
CA THR A 995 21.68 -5.13 97.42
C THR A 995 22.37 -4.76 98.74
N VAL A 996 21.97 -3.66 99.40
CA VAL A 996 22.54 -3.19 100.69
C VAL A 996 21.92 -3.96 101.87
N ARG A 997 22.73 -4.42 102.83
CA ARG A 997 22.33 -5.22 104.02
C ARG A 997 22.56 -4.45 105.34
N PRO A 998 21.77 -4.71 106.42
CA PRO A 998 21.92 -4.06 107.72
C PRO A 998 23.10 -4.60 108.56
N SER A 999 23.69 -3.75 109.40
CA SER A 999 24.76 -4.06 110.38
C SER A 999 24.41 -3.58 111.79
N ALA A 1000 25.05 -4.04 112.88
CA ALA A 1000 24.66 -3.69 114.26
C ALA A 1000 25.80 -3.59 115.31
N THR A 1001 25.48 -3.10 116.51
CA THR A 1001 26.30 -3.06 117.74
C THR A 1001 25.49 -3.42 118.99
N VAL A 1002 26.09 -4.02 120.03
CA VAL A 1002 25.41 -4.45 121.29
C VAL A 1002 26.19 -3.97 122.53
N VAL A 1003 25.53 -3.44 123.57
CA VAL A 1003 26.16 -2.91 124.80
C VAL A 1003 25.35 -3.26 126.06
N VAL A 1004 26.01 -3.73 127.14
CA VAL A 1004 25.46 -3.94 128.49
C VAL A 1004 25.92 -2.81 129.42
N ALA A 1005 24.99 -2.12 130.07
CA ALA A 1005 25.25 -0.86 130.78
C ALA A 1005 25.97 -1.05 132.14
N ASP A 1006 25.41 -1.85 133.04
CA ASP A 1006 26.06 -2.29 134.28
C ASP A 1006 26.70 -3.66 134.07
N SER A 1007 28.01 -3.75 134.31
CA SER A 1007 28.84 -4.91 134.06
C SER A 1007 29.13 -5.78 135.30
N THR A 1008 28.54 -5.51 136.47
CA THR A 1008 28.73 -6.34 137.69
C THR A 1008 27.42 -6.51 138.47
N LEU A 1009 26.79 -7.69 138.43
CA LEU A 1009 25.43 -7.91 138.93
C LEU A 1009 25.36 -8.91 140.11
N SER A 1010 24.78 -8.47 141.23
CA SER A 1010 24.57 -9.27 142.44
C SER A 1010 23.14 -9.81 142.55
N ALA A 1011 22.87 -10.67 143.54
CA ALA A 1011 21.54 -11.24 143.75
C ALA A 1011 20.48 -10.14 143.97
N GLY A 1012 19.55 -10.02 143.01
CA GLY A 1012 18.46 -9.03 143.02
C GLY A 1012 18.66 -7.82 142.12
N GLU A 1013 19.81 -7.68 141.45
CA GLU A 1013 20.11 -6.56 140.54
C GLU A 1013 19.74 -6.88 139.07
N THR A 1014 19.59 -5.84 138.24
CA THR A 1014 19.35 -5.94 136.78
C THR A 1014 20.06 -4.81 136.01
N SER A 1015 20.51 -5.05 134.77
CA SER A 1015 21.24 -4.09 133.90
C SER A 1015 20.50 -3.80 132.58
N LEU A 1016 20.69 -2.63 131.95
CA LEU A 1016 20.11 -2.33 130.63
C LEU A 1016 21.07 -2.76 129.50
N VAL A 1017 20.52 -3.34 128.44
CA VAL A 1017 21.24 -3.75 127.22
C VAL A 1017 20.68 -2.98 126.03
N THR A 1018 21.55 -2.42 125.19
CA THR A 1018 21.20 -1.64 123.99
C THR A 1018 21.81 -2.24 122.74
N ILE A 1019 21.02 -2.40 121.68
CA ILE A 1019 21.42 -2.86 120.35
C ILE A 1019 21.10 -1.77 119.32
N THR A 1020 22.03 -1.40 118.44
CA THR A 1020 21.80 -0.37 117.39
C THR A 1020 22.21 -0.87 116.01
N PHE A 1021 21.32 -0.76 115.01
CA PHE A 1021 21.51 -1.14 113.62
C PHE A 1021 21.87 0.04 112.70
N SER A 1022 22.48 -0.20 111.54
CA SER A 1022 22.84 0.82 110.54
C SER A 1022 21.66 1.38 109.74
N GLU A 1023 20.53 0.68 109.79
CA GLU A 1023 19.25 1.07 109.22
C GLU A 1023 18.13 0.41 110.02
N ALA A 1024 16.88 0.80 109.77
CA ALA A 1024 15.74 0.20 110.44
C ALA A 1024 15.62 -1.27 110.04
N VAL A 1025 15.55 -2.16 111.03
CA VAL A 1025 15.48 -3.60 110.80
C VAL A 1025 14.15 -4.20 111.23
N THR A 1026 13.82 -5.30 110.58
CA THR A 1026 12.70 -6.20 110.88
C THR A 1026 13.25 -7.58 111.27
N GLY A 1027 12.46 -8.38 111.98
CA GLY A 1027 12.84 -9.74 112.40
C GLY A 1027 13.63 -9.83 113.70
N PHE A 1028 14.29 -8.75 114.13
CA PHE A 1028 15.07 -8.74 115.37
C PHE A 1028 14.21 -8.92 116.63
N ASN A 1029 14.54 -9.92 117.43
CA ASN A 1029 13.95 -10.19 118.74
C ASN A 1029 14.95 -10.89 119.68
N ASN A 1030 14.54 -11.22 120.90
CA ASN A 1030 15.44 -11.86 121.88
C ASN A 1030 16.01 -13.21 121.45
N ALA A 1031 15.36 -13.96 120.55
CA ALA A 1031 15.88 -15.24 120.07
C ALA A 1031 17.15 -15.07 119.22
N ASP A 1032 17.35 -13.87 118.64
CA ASP A 1032 18.58 -13.53 117.96
C ASP A 1032 19.72 -13.23 118.94
N LEU A 1033 19.42 -13.10 120.24
CA LEU A 1033 20.39 -12.87 121.30
C LEU A 1033 20.66 -14.15 122.10
N THR A 1034 21.93 -14.46 122.33
CA THR A 1034 22.34 -15.44 123.34
C THR A 1034 22.94 -14.71 124.53
N ILE A 1035 22.40 -14.95 125.73
CA ILE A 1035 22.76 -14.25 126.96
C ILE A 1035 23.44 -15.25 127.91
N ALA A 1036 24.71 -15.03 128.25
CA ALA A 1036 25.42 -15.91 129.18
C ALA A 1036 25.07 -15.62 130.65
N ASN A 1037 24.68 -16.64 131.40
CA ASN A 1037 24.33 -16.53 132.83
C ASN A 1037 23.38 -15.37 133.20
N GLY A 1038 22.44 -15.05 132.32
CA GLY A 1038 21.39 -14.09 132.59
C GLY A 1038 20.23 -14.30 131.65
N THR A 1039 19.17 -13.55 131.89
CA THR A 1039 18.00 -13.47 131.01
C THR A 1039 17.77 -12.02 130.65
N LEU A 1040 17.43 -11.74 129.40
CA LEU A 1040 16.98 -10.42 128.98
C LEU A 1040 15.45 -10.36 129.03
N SER A 1041 14.90 -9.22 129.46
CA SER A 1041 13.52 -8.86 129.16
C SER A 1041 13.30 -8.80 127.65
N ALA A 1042 12.05 -8.71 127.23
CA ALA A 1042 11.72 -8.46 125.82
C ALA A 1042 12.48 -7.23 125.30
N VAL A 1043 13.18 -7.37 124.17
CA VAL A 1043 13.79 -6.25 123.46
C VAL A 1043 12.68 -5.37 122.89
N SER A 1044 12.85 -4.06 123.03
CA SER A 1044 11.90 -3.07 122.51
C SER A 1044 12.63 -1.92 121.84
N SER A 1045 12.09 -1.44 120.71
CA SER A 1045 12.56 -0.26 120.00
C SER A 1045 11.50 0.84 120.03
N SER A 1046 11.95 2.09 120.11
CA SER A 1046 11.09 3.28 120.05
C SER A 1046 11.38 4.16 118.83
N ASP A 1047 12.41 3.84 118.05
CA ASP A 1047 12.87 4.58 116.87
C ASP A 1047 12.59 3.84 115.55
N GLY A 1048 11.62 2.92 115.57
CA GLY A 1048 11.18 2.20 114.37
C GLY A 1048 12.11 1.07 113.95
N GLY A 1049 12.89 0.52 114.87
CA GLY A 1049 13.69 -0.68 114.64
C GLY A 1049 15.18 -0.42 114.42
N ILE A 1050 15.70 0.78 114.67
CA ILE A 1050 17.13 1.07 114.59
C ILE A 1050 17.80 0.72 115.91
N THR A 1051 17.25 1.19 117.04
CA THR A 1051 17.79 0.96 118.39
C THR A 1051 16.81 0.17 119.24
N TRP A 1052 17.30 -0.88 119.89
CA TRP A 1052 16.53 -1.80 120.72
C TRP A 1052 17.13 -1.91 122.12
N THR A 1053 16.30 -1.96 123.15
CA THR A 1053 16.75 -2.08 124.56
C THR A 1053 16.03 -3.19 125.32
N ALA A 1054 16.73 -3.83 126.27
CA ALA A 1054 16.19 -4.85 127.17
C ALA A 1054 16.91 -4.86 128.52
N THR A 1055 16.24 -5.32 129.58
CA THR A 1055 16.80 -5.43 130.93
C THR A 1055 17.34 -6.84 131.20
N LEU A 1056 18.64 -6.95 131.41
CA LEU A 1056 19.37 -8.14 131.82
C LEU A 1056 19.17 -8.42 133.32
N THR A 1057 18.65 -9.58 133.67
CA THR A 1057 18.60 -10.12 135.04
C THR A 1057 19.60 -11.27 135.14
N PRO A 1058 20.58 -11.24 136.05
CA PRO A 1058 21.57 -12.29 136.21
C PRO A 1058 20.91 -13.58 136.73
N THR A 1059 21.44 -14.75 136.35
CA THR A 1059 20.94 -16.04 136.84
C THR A 1059 21.23 -16.18 138.34
N ALA A 1060 20.24 -16.62 139.12
CA ALA A 1060 20.39 -16.85 140.56
C ALA A 1060 21.29 -18.06 140.89
N ASN A 1061 21.99 -18.01 142.04
CA ASN A 1061 22.97 -18.98 142.53
C ASN A 1061 24.21 -19.24 141.64
N VAL A 1062 24.62 -18.28 140.81
CA VAL A 1062 25.79 -18.36 139.93
C VAL A 1062 26.80 -17.27 140.28
N THR A 1063 28.09 -17.62 140.26
CA THR A 1063 29.20 -16.67 140.32
C THR A 1063 30.06 -16.86 139.06
N ASP A 1064 30.06 -15.88 138.14
CA ASP A 1064 30.80 -15.94 136.88
C ASP A 1064 31.29 -14.53 136.49
N THR A 1065 32.54 -14.38 136.09
CA THR A 1065 33.16 -13.07 135.79
C THR A 1065 33.19 -12.72 134.29
N THR A 1066 32.81 -13.64 133.39
CA THR A 1066 33.07 -13.51 131.94
C THR A 1066 31.84 -13.77 131.06
N ASN A 1067 30.82 -12.91 131.12
CA ASN A 1067 29.58 -13.08 130.35
C ASN A 1067 29.47 -12.09 129.19
N LEU A 1068 28.93 -12.55 128.05
CA LEU A 1068 28.63 -11.73 126.88
C LEU A 1068 27.19 -11.99 126.39
N ILE A 1069 26.66 -11.00 125.68
CA ILE A 1069 25.45 -11.12 124.87
C ILE A 1069 25.87 -11.13 123.40
N THR A 1070 25.45 -12.13 122.63
CA THR A 1070 25.76 -12.20 121.19
C THR A 1070 24.49 -12.12 120.36
N LEU A 1071 24.52 -11.30 119.31
CA LEU A 1071 23.47 -11.10 118.32
C LEU A 1071 23.78 -11.86 117.04
N ASN A 1072 22.91 -12.76 116.61
CA ASN A 1072 22.94 -13.32 115.27
C ASN A 1072 22.22 -12.40 114.27
N ALA A 1073 22.98 -11.72 113.40
CA ALA A 1073 22.43 -10.77 112.44
C ALA A 1073 21.72 -11.45 111.25
N SER A 1074 21.80 -12.78 111.10
CA SER A 1074 21.13 -13.48 109.99
C SER A 1074 19.60 -13.47 110.07
N GLY A 1075 19.04 -13.30 111.27
CA GLY A 1075 17.59 -13.20 111.50
C GLY A 1075 17.03 -11.79 111.28
N VAL A 1076 17.88 -10.84 110.91
CA VAL A 1076 17.57 -9.41 110.93
C VAL A 1076 17.68 -8.83 109.53
N ALA A 1077 16.62 -8.22 108.99
CA ALA A 1077 16.60 -7.71 107.62
C ALA A 1077 16.13 -6.26 107.53
N ASN A 1078 16.57 -5.55 106.50
CA ASN A 1078 16.06 -4.20 106.24
C ASN A 1078 14.70 -4.23 105.50
N ALA A 1079 14.20 -3.04 105.15
CA ALA A 1079 12.90 -2.89 104.48
C ALA A 1079 12.83 -3.59 103.11
N SER A 1080 13.96 -3.70 102.41
CA SER A 1080 14.07 -4.39 101.12
C SER A 1080 14.21 -5.91 101.26
N GLY A 1081 14.13 -6.44 102.50
CA GLY A 1081 14.24 -7.87 102.78
C GLY A 1081 15.69 -8.38 102.81
N ASN A 1082 16.68 -7.49 102.66
CA ASN A 1082 18.09 -7.87 102.70
C ASN A 1082 18.48 -8.19 104.15
N ALA A 1083 18.71 -9.48 104.46
CA ALA A 1083 19.15 -9.93 105.78
C ALA A 1083 20.61 -9.55 106.08
N GLY A 1084 20.91 -9.20 107.33
CA GLY A 1084 22.26 -9.07 107.86
C GLY A 1084 22.99 -10.40 107.87
N THR A 1085 24.29 -10.39 108.19
CA THR A 1085 25.11 -11.60 108.22
C THR A 1085 26.08 -11.59 109.39
N GLY A 1086 26.39 -12.76 109.94
CA GLY A 1086 27.37 -12.94 111.01
C GLY A 1086 26.82 -12.74 112.43
N THR A 1087 27.72 -12.74 113.41
CA THR A 1087 27.41 -12.60 114.85
C THR A 1087 28.12 -11.39 115.44
N ILE A 1088 27.44 -10.64 116.29
CA ILE A 1088 27.90 -9.37 116.89
C ILE A 1088 27.82 -9.50 118.42
N SER A 1089 28.93 -9.32 119.14
CA SER A 1089 28.98 -9.50 120.61
C SER A 1089 28.92 -8.17 121.37
N SER A 1090 28.43 -8.22 122.61
CA SER A 1090 28.44 -7.10 123.57
C SER A 1090 29.79 -6.87 124.23
N ASN A 1091 29.88 -5.88 125.13
CA ASN A 1091 30.90 -5.85 126.17
C ASN A 1091 30.62 -6.91 127.28
N ASN A 1092 31.66 -7.25 128.06
CA ASN A 1092 31.61 -8.28 129.12
C ASN A 1092 30.88 -7.80 130.40
N TYR A 1093 30.17 -8.71 131.10
CA TYR A 1093 29.61 -8.50 132.44
C TYR A 1093 29.87 -9.69 133.40
N ALA A 1094 29.92 -9.42 134.70
CA ALA A 1094 30.16 -10.39 135.79
C ALA A 1094 28.92 -10.52 136.71
N ILE A 1095 28.71 -11.68 137.33
CA ILE A 1095 27.58 -11.97 138.22
C ILE A 1095 28.00 -12.74 139.50
N ASP A 1096 27.31 -12.55 140.62
CA ASP A 1096 27.47 -13.33 141.87
C ASP A 1096 26.18 -13.40 142.73
N THR A 1097 25.54 -14.58 142.76
CA THR A 1097 24.17 -14.74 143.29
C THR A 1097 23.91 -15.95 144.21
N GLN A 1098 24.93 -16.67 144.73
CA GLN A 1098 24.80 -17.90 145.57
C GLN A 1098 24.60 -17.63 147.08
N ARG A 1099 23.78 -18.45 147.78
CA ARG A 1099 23.43 -18.32 149.24
C ARG A 1099 24.09 -19.40 150.13
N PRO A 1100 24.24 -19.19 151.47
CA PRO A 1100 24.81 -20.16 152.43
C PRO A 1100 23.94 -21.41 152.71
N THR A 1101 24.54 -22.53 153.13
CA THR A 1101 23.86 -23.78 153.58
C THR A 1101 24.30 -24.21 155.00
N ALA A 1102 23.54 -25.06 155.70
CA ALA A 1102 23.87 -25.58 157.05
C ALA A 1102 23.55 -27.08 157.26
N SER A 1103 24.25 -27.75 158.18
CA SER A 1103 24.07 -29.17 158.58
C SER A 1103 23.81 -29.30 160.08
N ILE A 1104 23.00 -30.27 160.53
CA ILE A 1104 22.66 -30.50 161.94
C ILE A 1104 22.94 -31.95 162.34
N VAL A 1105 23.57 -32.17 163.50
CA VAL A 1105 23.86 -33.49 164.07
C VAL A 1105 23.29 -33.58 165.49
N VAL A 1106 22.50 -34.62 165.78
CA VAL A 1106 21.99 -34.93 167.13
C VAL A 1106 22.69 -36.19 167.63
N ALA A 1107 23.31 -36.15 168.81
CA ALA A 1107 24.32 -37.14 169.25
C ALA A 1107 23.75 -38.50 169.68
N ASP A 1108 22.61 -38.51 170.35
CA ASP A 1108 21.82 -39.70 170.69
C ASP A 1108 20.44 -39.59 170.02
N ASN A 1109 20.08 -40.65 169.30
CA ASN A 1109 18.91 -40.71 168.42
C ASN A 1109 17.80 -41.62 168.99
N ALA A 1110 17.98 -42.21 170.18
CA ALA A 1110 17.03 -43.12 170.81
C ALA A 1110 16.85 -42.79 172.30
N LEU A 1111 15.99 -41.80 172.59
CA LEU A 1111 15.81 -41.28 173.93
C LEU A 1111 14.68 -42.01 174.69
N GLY A 1112 15.00 -42.63 175.83
CA GLY A 1112 14.05 -43.20 176.80
C GLY A 1112 13.52 -42.19 177.83
N ILE A 1113 12.69 -42.66 178.77
CA ILE A 1113 12.19 -41.81 179.89
C ILE A 1113 13.37 -41.46 180.82
N GLY A 1114 13.83 -40.21 180.77
CA GLY A 1114 14.90 -39.67 181.63
C GLY A 1114 16.22 -39.32 180.92
N GLU A 1115 16.34 -39.52 179.60
CA GLU A 1115 17.56 -39.24 178.82
C GLU A 1115 17.53 -37.88 178.09
N THR A 1116 18.69 -37.36 177.67
CA THR A 1116 18.88 -36.09 176.91
C THR A 1116 20.04 -36.21 175.89
N SER A 1117 20.08 -35.38 174.82
CA SER A 1117 21.04 -35.48 173.68
C SER A 1117 21.67 -34.12 173.27
N LEU A 1118 22.87 -34.09 172.68
CA LEU A 1118 23.53 -32.86 172.18
C LEU A 1118 23.21 -32.61 170.70
N VAL A 1119 23.05 -31.34 170.31
CA VAL A 1119 22.80 -30.87 168.94
C VAL A 1119 23.92 -29.93 168.47
N THR A 1120 24.44 -30.15 167.27
CA THR A 1120 25.48 -29.33 166.60
C THR A 1120 24.99 -28.88 165.22
N ILE A 1121 25.21 -27.61 164.82
CA ILE A 1121 24.85 -27.02 163.51
C ILE A 1121 26.10 -26.42 162.83
N THR A 1122 26.36 -26.64 161.53
CA THR A 1122 27.53 -26.10 160.79
C THR A 1122 27.17 -25.52 159.40
N PHE A 1123 27.60 -24.31 159.05
CA PHE A 1123 27.34 -23.59 157.78
C PHE A 1123 28.45 -23.71 156.70
N SER A 1124 28.10 -23.55 155.41
CA SER A 1124 29.02 -23.65 154.25
C SER A 1124 29.86 -22.39 153.99
N GLU A 1125 29.45 -21.27 154.57
CA GLU A 1125 30.20 -20.02 154.61
C GLU A 1125 29.86 -19.31 155.92
N ALA A 1126 30.67 -18.35 156.34
CA ALA A 1126 30.46 -17.67 157.61
C ALA A 1126 29.13 -16.89 157.57
N VAL A 1127 28.28 -17.13 158.58
CA VAL A 1127 26.98 -16.49 158.66
C VAL A 1127 26.81 -15.63 159.92
N SER A 1128 25.89 -14.66 159.86
CA SER A 1128 25.52 -13.79 160.97
C SER A 1128 24.02 -13.89 161.30
N GLY A 1129 23.65 -13.67 162.58
CA GLY A 1129 22.23 -13.55 163.01
C GLY A 1129 21.51 -14.82 163.51
N PHE A 1130 22.19 -15.97 163.59
CA PHE A 1130 21.58 -17.27 163.95
C PHE A 1130 21.20 -17.41 165.44
N THR A 1131 19.98 -17.85 165.75
CA THR A 1131 19.42 -17.99 167.12
C THR A 1131 18.52 -19.22 167.29
N ASN A 1132 18.06 -19.53 168.51
CA ASN A 1132 17.08 -20.60 168.73
C ASN A 1132 15.73 -20.40 168.03
N ALA A 1133 15.36 -19.18 167.65
CA ALA A 1133 14.13 -18.93 166.89
C ALA A 1133 14.19 -19.54 165.48
N ASP A 1134 15.40 -19.78 164.99
CA ASP A 1134 15.66 -20.46 163.73
C ASP A 1134 15.53 -21.99 163.88
N LEU A 1135 15.31 -22.53 165.08
CA LEU A 1135 15.20 -23.98 165.30
C LEU A 1135 13.78 -24.37 165.77
N SER A 1136 13.20 -25.39 165.15
CA SER A 1136 11.98 -26.05 165.60
C SER A 1136 12.27 -27.47 166.07
N ILE A 1137 11.74 -27.82 167.24
CA ILE A 1137 12.01 -29.09 167.89
C ILE A 1137 10.66 -29.79 168.12
N SER A 1138 10.52 -30.99 167.57
CA SER A 1138 9.34 -31.84 167.80
C SER A 1138 9.56 -32.68 169.05
N ASN A 1139 8.57 -32.85 169.92
CA ASN A 1139 8.67 -33.78 171.06
C ASN A 1139 9.90 -33.54 171.98
N GLY A 1140 10.35 -32.29 172.13
CA GLY A 1140 11.44 -31.92 173.04
C GLY A 1140 11.71 -30.41 173.11
N THR A 1141 12.65 -30.01 173.96
CA THR A 1141 13.13 -28.62 174.12
C THR A 1141 14.65 -28.54 173.94
N LEU A 1142 15.15 -27.43 173.36
CA LEU A 1142 16.59 -27.15 173.20
C LEU A 1142 17.08 -26.11 174.21
N SER A 1143 18.32 -26.25 174.70
CA SER A 1143 19.04 -25.13 175.35
C SER A 1143 19.40 -24.03 174.33
N THR A 1144 19.86 -22.86 174.79
CA THR A 1144 20.36 -21.79 173.92
C THR A 1144 21.53 -22.24 173.03
N VAL A 1145 21.54 -21.82 171.75
CA VAL A 1145 22.63 -22.09 170.78
C VAL A 1145 23.83 -21.14 170.93
N SER A 1146 25.05 -21.62 170.70
CA SER A 1146 26.28 -20.79 170.75
C SER A 1146 27.36 -21.22 169.74
N SER A 1147 28.14 -20.27 169.19
CA SER A 1147 29.25 -20.48 168.23
C SER A 1147 30.59 -19.94 168.75
N SER A 1148 31.69 -20.62 168.41
CA SER A 1148 33.07 -20.24 168.78
C SER A 1148 34.02 -19.97 167.60
N ASP A 1149 33.55 -20.08 166.35
CA ASP A 1149 34.38 -20.06 165.13
C ASP A 1149 33.96 -18.97 164.11
N GLY A 1150 33.34 -17.90 164.59
CA GLY A 1150 32.96 -16.77 163.74
C GLY A 1150 31.69 -16.99 162.91
N GLY A 1151 30.81 -17.91 163.36
CA GLY A 1151 29.50 -18.13 162.75
C GLY A 1151 29.43 -19.31 161.79
N ILE A 1152 30.45 -20.18 161.74
CA ILE A 1152 30.40 -21.42 160.96
C ILE A 1152 29.70 -22.53 161.76
N THR A 1153 30.00 -22.75 163.04
CA THR A 1153 29.48 -23.88 163.86
C THR A 1153 28.78 -23.43 165.15
N TRP A 1154 27.63 -24.04 165.51
CA TRP A 1154 26.74 -23.70 166.64
C TRP A 1154 26.28 -24.95 167.46
N THR A 1155 26.10 -24.92 168.79
CA THR A 1155 25.69 -26.11 169.64
C THR A 1155 24.60 -25.88 170.70
N ALA A 1156 23.77 -26.89 171.07
CA ALA A 1156 22.71 -26.87 172.10
C ALA A 1156 22.25 -28.27 172.63
N THR A 1157 21.58 -28.38 173.79
CA THR A 1157 21.12 -29.65 174.41
C THR A 1157 19.61 -29.91 174.23
N LEU A 1158 19.24 -31.07 173.69
CA LEU A 1158 17.87 -31.58 173.47
C LEU A 1158 17.37 -32.41 174.67
N THR A 1159 16.23 -32.02 175.24
CA THR A 1159 15.47 -32.80 176.25
C THR A 1159 14.16 -33.30 175.65
N PRO A 1160 13.87 -34.61 175.64
CA PRO A 1160 12.64 -35.17 175.06
C PRO A 1160 11.41 -34.92 175.94
N THR A 1161 10.24 -34.95 175.32
CA THR A 1161 8.94 -34.79 175.99
C THR A 1161 8.47 -36.11 176.62
N ALA A 1162 8.02 -36.07 177.87
CA ALA A 1162 7.55 -37.26 178.59
C ALA A 1162 6.22 -37.82 178.02
N GLY A 1163 6.04 -39.15 178.05
CA GLY A 1163 4.78 -39.82 177.71
C GLY A 1163 4.45 -39.94 176.22
N VAL A 1164 5.32 -39.46 175.33
CA VAL A 1164 5.18 -39.59 173.87
C VAL A 1164 5.97 -40.83 173.41
N ASN A 1165 5.27 -41.83 172.86
CA ASN A 1165 5.93 -42.91 172.11
C ASN A 1165 5.83 -42.58 170.61
N SER A 1166 6.91 -42.02 170.06
CA SER A 1166 7.03 -41.66 168.66
C SER A 1166 8.32 -42.26 168.11
N ASN A 1167 8.24 -42.95 166.97
CA ASN A 1167 9.41 -43.40 166.22
C ASN A 1167 10.11 -42.24 165.48
N ILE A 1168 9.66 -41.00 165.69
CA ILE A 1168 10.21 -39.79 165.07
C ILE A 1168 10.26 -38.63 166.08
N ASN A 1169 11.47 -38.10 166.28
CA ASN A 1169 11.77 -36.82 166.92
C ASN A 1169 12.70 -36.04 165.96
N SER A 1170 12.54 -34.73 165.82
CA SER A 1170 13.25 -33.92 164.82
C SER A 1170 13.68 -32.56 165.37
N VAL A 1171 14.90 -32.14 165.03
CA VAL A 1171 15.39 -30.75 165.16
C VAL A 1171 15.53 -30.19 163.75
N ASN A 1172 14.77 -29.15 163.42
CA ASN A 1172 14.78 -28.53 162.08
C ASN A 1172 15.24 -27.09 162.14
N LEU A 1173 16.05 -26.67 161.18
CA LEU A 1173 16.49 -25.29 161.00
C LEU A 1173 15.65 -24.57 159.95
N SER A 1174 15.13 -23.40 160.30
CA SER A 1174 14.62 -22.35 159.44
C SER A 1174 15.79 -21.42 159.02
N ASN A 1175 16.28 -21.54 157.79
CA ASN A 1175 17.34 -20.68 157.23
C ASN A 1175 16.89 -19.23 156.94
N GLY A 1176 15.72 -18.79 157.44
CA GLY A 1176 15.12 -17.50 157.08
C GLY A 1176 15.89 -16.27 157.58
N GLY A 1177 16.63 -16.37 158.70
CA GLY A 1177 17.29 -15.24 159.36
C GLY A 1177 18.79 -15.07 159.08
N VAL A 1178 19.39 -15.87 158.18
CA VAL A 1178 20.84 -16.04 158.10
C VAL A 1178 21.44 -15.29 156.90
N THR A 1179 22.36 -14.33 157.14
CA THR A 1179 23.00 -13.49 156.10
C THR A 1179 24.52 -13.66 156.00
N ILE A 1180 25.05 -13.62 154.77
CA ILE A 1180 26.49 -13.68 154.43
C ILE A 1180 27.21 -12.44 154.95
N TRP A 1181 28.40 -12.62 155.51
CA TRP A 1181 29.30 -11.50 155.84
C TRP A 1181 30.16 -11.12 154.62
N ARG A 1182 30.03 -9.90 154.07
CA ARG A 1182 30.92 -9.39 153.01
C ARG A 1182 31.66 -8.13 153.46
N ALA A 1183 32.99 -8.12 153.31
CA ALA A 1183 33.83 -6.93 153.34
C ALA A 1183 33.95 -6.36 151.92
N THR A 1184 33.60 -5.09 151.71
CA THR A 1184 33.73 -4.39 150.42
C THR A 1184 35.20 -4.06 150.10
N PRO A 1185 35.74 -4.41 148.91
CA PRO A 1185 36.95 -3.79 148.37
C PRO A 1185 36.58 -2.59 147.46
N ALA A 1186 37.44 -1.56 147.44
CA ALA A 1186 37.24 -0.29 146.73
C ALA A 1186 37.46 -0.39 145.20
N ALA A 1187 36.67 0.38 144.44
CA ALA A 1187 36.65 0.43 142.97
C ALA A 1187 37.78 1.27 142.34
N ALA A 1188 38.07 0.98 141.06
CA ALA A 1188 38.69 1.90 140.10
C ALA A 1188 37.83 1.92 138.83
#